data_AF-A0A965C102-F1
#
_entry.id   AF-A0A965C102-F1
#
_cell.length_a   1.000
_cell.length_b   1.000
_cell.length_c   1.000
_cell.angle_alpha   90.00
_cell.angle_beta   90.00
_cell.angle_gamma   90.00
#
_symmetry.space_group_name_H-M   'P 1'
#
loop_
_entity.id
_entity.type
_entity.pdbx_description
1 polymer ?
#
loop_
_entity_poly.entity_id
_entity_poly.type
_entity_poly.pdbx_seq_one_letter_code
_entity_poly.pdbx_strand_id
1 'polypeptide(L)'
;MTLHDQALWKKLLLAPSLTPAQIRNATLDIAAEGLRGRAAMTFAADHVTTSATAHRRVFFLLLTDLIRRTELPAEAQVPPEQESLTYLRPRIGRAVGRAAKRFNMSVEEVEAALESLAGVFMSLGNAQDAVTGHARQALIDFRAFVKELDHWTAPRRGSPRGVKAEWVLRKAVLSLSCAEAAVAELDRVLGDSTLLIRAWHRDKQPVIARAARPEWLLDGWAIVVALWRQSEPSDREATLWEMAQLVPPLPKEVESWPGFPQGGSTFRTEKIDLSQAFDWRRQRPLDYITRNETLIAGEHAVTLAAEAQKLREAYMVQSTRALTEPDSDQKHGDDPLSRISGRASKASDTVLRQVVAVLDAVPSRAMLDPIIEAARPRLKLLRPPRPITFTRILFLPFDGALVPMEKWTPGSGKFPRPILTPLAEALRSAMGQEAEEINANLGGQNFFDVLKVDQVGRRLWAEAARLTPGLSLQEGLPTINLSANQCSELLTLATGIWRHAEGIWEAKLAAFSGPSTELVTAALKGPAQEGQAVFSMALASLLDRAQSPGSVIKTAARLSPIAGSIADEKLDDLAAAPALSLPTEDPVRAAHMAEEMVSLLKELETTPPGRQTDRRSIISPLLNQIGKASEAAARHMVERQLLPALQNPNAKHRAAVVVNIEHLARALRRIEMAGRRAGIVDGFDELERLYKQKLKATLNALDGGGLQRPDVIRIAEILLGSEQAMSLGGH
;
A
#
# COMPACT_ATOMS: atom_id res chain seq x y z
N MET A 1 0.15 14.19 -15.01
CA MET A 1 0.10 12.98 -15.87
C MET A 1 1.53 12.63 -16.21
N THR A 2 1.97 11.39 -15.94
CA THR A 2 3.38 11.03 -16.14
C THR A 2 3.74 11.03 -17.63
N LEU A 3 5.03 11.01 -17.97
CA LEU A 3 5.53 10.88 -19.33
C LEU A 3 5.09 9.56 -19.96
N HIS A 4 5.10 8.49 -19.17
CA HIS A 4 4.52 7.21 -19.56
C HIS A 4 3.04 7.37 -19.95
N ASP A 5 2.23 8.02 -19.11
CA ASP A 5 0.80 8.18 -19.37
C ASP A 5 0.54 9.07 -20.58
N GLN A 6 1.35 10.12 -20.79
CA GLN A 6 1.30 10.97 -21.98
C GLN A 6 1.64 10.20 -23.25
N ALA A 7 2.69 9.37 -23.22
CA ALA A 7 3.11 8.54 -24.35
C ALA A 7 2.05 7.46 -24.68
N LEU A 8 1.53 6.79 -23.65
CA LEU A 8 0.45 5.81 -23.79
C LEU A 8 -0.81 6.45 -24.35
N TRP A 9 -1.23 7.60 -23.82
CA TRP A 9 -2.40 8.34 -24.31
C TRP A 9 -2.25 8.71 -25.80
N LYS A 10 -1.10 9.26 -26.21
CA LYS A 10 -0.81 9.57 -27.62
C LYS A 10 -0.90 8.33 -28.50
N LYS A 11 -0.36 7.20 -28.05
CA LYS A 11 -0.40 5.92 -28.79
C LYS A 11 -1.83 5.39 -28.93
N LEU A 12 -2.63 5.43 -27.87
CA LEU A 12 -4.02 4.96 -27.87
C LEU A 12 -4.93 5.86 -28.72
N LEU A 13 -4.70 7.17 -28.74
CA LEU A 13 -5.46 8.11 -29.58
C LEU A 13 -5.32 7.81 -31.09
N LEU A 14 -4.19 7.24 -31.51
CA LEU A 14 -3.92 6.90 -32.90
C LEU A 14 -4.40 5.49 -33.27
N ALA A 15 -4.92 4.71 -32.30
CA ALA A 15 -5.36 3.35 -32.55
C ALA A 15 -6.73 3.34 -33.27
N PRO A 16 -6.92 2.49 -34.30
CA PRO A 16 -8.18 2.43 -35.06
C PRO A 16 -9.33 1.80 -34.26
N SER A 17 -9.02 1.03 -33.22
CA SER A 17 -9.96 0.44 -32.27
C SER A 17 -9.27 0.25 -30.92
N LEU A 18 -10.07 0.15 -29.86
CA LEU A 18 -9.59 -0.09 -28.50
C LEU A 18 -10.16 -1.40 -27.98
N THR A 19 -9.33 -2.44 -28.02
CA THR A 19 -9.57 -3.74 -27.38
C THR A 19 -8.58 -3.92 -26.22
N PRO A 20 -8.89 -4.79 -25.22
CA PRO A 20 -7.97 -5.08 -24.13
C PRO A 20 -6.58 -5.52 -24.61
N ALA A 21 -6.52 -6.30 -25.69
CA ALA A 21 -5.27 -6.74 -26.29
C ALA A 21 -4.45 -5.57 -26.87
N GLN A 22 -5.09 -4.62 -27.56
CA GLN A 22 -4.42 -3.43 -28.09
C GLN A 22 -3.93 -2.50 -26.97
N ILE A 23 -4.73 -2.30 -25.93
CA ILE A 23 -4.35 -1.47 -24.77
C ILE A 23 -3.15 -2.10 -24.05
N ARG A 24 -3.19 -3.42 -23.81
CA ARG A 24 -2.08 -4.15 -23.19
C ARG A 24 -0.81 -4.05 -24.04
N ASN A 25 -0.89 -4.31 -25.34
CA ASN A 25 0.28 -4.24 -26.23
C ASN A 25 0.87 -2.82 -26.27
N ALA A 26 0.02 -1.79 -26.38
CA ALA A 26 0.46 -0.41 -26.29
C ALA A 26 1.16 -0.11 -24.95
N THR A 27 0.61 -0.63 -23.84
CA THR A 27 1.21 -0.48 -22.51
C THR A 27 2.57 -1.17 -22.40
N LEU A 28 2.70 -2.39 -22.93
CA LEU A 28 3.96 -3.14 -22.92
C LEU A 28 5.03 -2.48 -23.79
N ASP A 29 4.65 -1.99 -24.97
CA ASP A 29 5.55 -1.29 -25.88
C ASP A 29 6.10 -0.01 -25.23
N ILE A 30 5.24 0.82 -24.63
CA ILE A 30 5.69 2.04 -23.92
C ILE A 30 6.51 1.69 -22.68
N ALA A 31 6.17 0.61 -21.97
CA ALA A 31 6.97 0.13 -20.83
C ALA A 31 8.38 -0.32 -21.27
N ALA A 32 8.51 -0.92 -22.46
CA ALA A 32 9.80 -1.31 -23.04
C ALA A 32 10.72 -0.11 -23.35
N GLU A 33 10.17 1.08 -23.56
CA GLU A 33 10.94 2.34 -23.70
C GLU A 33 11.57 2.80 -22.37
N GLY A 34 11.15 2.23 -21.23
CA GLY A 34 11.71 2.53 -19.91
C GLY A 34 11.10 3.74 -19.20
N LEU A 35 10.10 4.40 -19.79
CA LEU A 35 9.44 5.59 -19.21
C LEU A 35 8.73 5.31 -17.88
N ARG A 36 8.26 4.07 -17.67
CA ARG A 36 7.66 3.59 -16.41
C ARG A 36 8.68 3.02 -15.41
N GLY A 37 9.97 3.03 -15.77
CA GLY A 37 11.06 2.51 -14.96
C GLY A 37 11.47 1.07 -15.29
N ARG A 38 12.59 0.64 -14.69
CA ARG A 38 13.27 -0.63 -15.03
C ARG A 38 12.45 -1.88 -14.76
N ALA A 39 11.69 -1.91 -13.67
CA ALA A 39 10.84 -3.07 -13.35
C ALA A 39 9.77 -3.31 -14.42
N ALA A 40 9.14 -2.24 -14.91
CA ALA A 40 8.14 -2.33 -15.98
C ALA A 40 8.78 -2.72 -17.32
N MET A 41 9.99 -2.25 -17.62
CA MET A 41 10.75 -2.63 -18.80
C MET A 41 11.08 -4.13 -18.81
N THR A 42 11.57 -4.67 -17.69
CA THR A 42 11.85 -6.12 -17.56
C THR A 42 10.56 -6.93 -17.69
N PHE A 43 9.50 -6.53 -16.98
CA PHE A 43 8.19 -7.16 -17.09
C PHE A 43 7.69 -7.20 -18.54
N ALA A 44 7.86 -6.11 -19.30
CA ALA A 44 7.46 -6.07 -20.70
C ALA A 44 8.25 -7.05 -21.58
N ALA A 45 9.57 -7.14 -21.38
CA ALA A 45 10.42 -8.08 -22.12
C ALA A 45 10.05 -9.56 -21.83
N ASP A 46 9.78 -9.89 -20.57
CA ASP A 46 9.37 -11.24 -20.17
C ASP A 46 7.98 -11.58 -20.70
N HIS A 47 7.07 -10.61 -20.73
CA HIS A 47 5.74 -10.80 -21.31
C HIS A 47 5.81 -11.07 -22.82
N VAL A 48 6.69 -10.38 -23.56
CA VAL A 48 6.92 -10.65 -25.00
C VAL A 48 7.45 -12.06 -25.21
N THR A 49 8.43 -12.49 -24.41
CA THR A 49 9.02 -13.84 -24.48
C THR A 49 8.00 -14.94 -24.16
N THR A 50 7.21 -14.73 -23.11
CA THR A 50 6.14 -15.65 -22.69
C THR A 50 5.05 -15.73 -23.75
N SER A 51 4.66 -14.60 -24.34
CA SER A 51 3.68 -14.52 -25.42
C SER A 51 4.15 -15.28 -26.66
N ALA A 52 5.40 -15.11 -27.08
CA ALA A 52 5.97 -15.85 -28.20
C ALA A 52 6.00 -17.37 -27.95
N THR A 53 6.28 -17.77 -26.70
CA THR A 53 6.25 -19.19 -26.28
C THR A 53 4.83 -19.75 -26.32
N ALA A 54 3.85 -19.01 -25.79
CA ALA A 54 2.43 -19.39 -25.80
C ALA A 54 1.90 -19.53 -27.23
N HIS A 55 2.24 -18.61 -28.13
CA HIS A 55 1.85 -18.68 -29.55
C HIS A 55 2.37 -19.96 -30.22
N ARG A 56 3.67 -20.24 -30.08
CA ARG A 56 4.28 -21.48 -30.61
C ARG A 56 3.64 -22.73 -30.03
N ARG A 57 3.30 -22.71 -28.73
CA ARG A 57 2.69 -23.86 -28.07
C ARG A 57 1.27 -24.12 -28.56
N VAL A 58 0.44 -23.09 -28.67
CA VAL A 58 -0.92 -23.24 -29.21
C VAL A 58 -0.88 -23.70 -30.67
N PHE A 59 0.04 -23.15 -31.48
CA PHE A 59 0.22 -23.60 -32.86
C PHE A 59 0.56 -25.09 -32.94
N PHE A 60 1.49 -25.55 -32.09
CA PHE A 60 1.82 -26.97 -32.00
C PHE A 60 0.61 -27.83 -31.60
N LEU A 61 -0.18 -27.41 -30.61
CA LEU A 61 -1.38 -28.14 -30.17
C LEU A 61 -2.45 -28.23 -31.25
N LEU A 62 -2.66 -27.15 -32.02
CA LEU A 62 -3.59 -27.17 -33.16
C LEU A 62 -3.12 -28.14 -34.25
N LEU A 63 -1.82 -28.19 -34.52
CA LEU A 63 -1.24 -29.14 -35.47
C LEU A 63 -1.37 -30.59 -34.99
N THR A 64 -1.07 -30.90 -33.73
CA THR A 64 -1.18 -32.27 -33.23
C THR A 64 -2.62 -32.76 -33.15
N ASP A 65 -3.57 -31.89 -32.79
CA ASP A 65 -5.00 -32.21 -32.88
C ASP A 65 -5.46 -32.44 -34.33
N LEU A 66 -4.99 -31.61 -35.28
CA LEU A 66 -5.33 -31.79 -36.70
C LEU A 66 -4.82 -33.13 -37.23
N ILE A 67 -3.61 -33.53 -36.83
CA ILE A 67 -3.05 -34.85 -37.15
C ILE A 67 -3.98 -35.95 -36.62
N ARG A 68 -4.30 -35.96 -35.33
CA ARG A 68 -5.18 -36.99 -34.72
C ARG A 68 -6.53 -37.13 -35.43
N ARG A 69 -7.08 -36.02 -35.93
CA ARG A 69 -8.40 -35.97 -36.58
C ARG A 69 -8.39 -36.34 -38.05
N THR A 70 -7.23 -36.31 -38.68
CA THR A 70 -7.10 -36.57 -40.12
C THR A 70 -6.32 -37.85 -40.42
N GLU A 71 -5.57 -38.39 -39.46
CA GLU A 71 -4.81 -39.62 -39.60
C GLU A 71 -5.69 -40.86 -39.76
N LEU A 72 -5.18 -41.80 -40.55
CA LEU A 72 -5.76 -43.13 -40.68
C LEU A 72 -5.28 -44.01 -39.51
N PRO A 73 -6.04 -45.05 -39.11
CA PRO A 73 -5.64 -45.93 -38.00
C PRO A 73 -4.24 -46.54 -38.14
N ALA A 74 -3.78 -46.80 -39.37
CA ALA A 74 -2.44 -47.32 -39.64
C ALA A 74 -1.32 -46.29 -39.38
N GLU A 75 -1.63 -44.99 -39.44
CA GLU A 75 -0.70 -43.87 -39.23
C GLU A 75 -0.65 -43.43 -37.76
N ALA A 76 -1.70 -43.75 -36.98
CA ALA A 76 -1.89 -43.28 -35.60
C ALA A 76 -1.22 -44.14 -34.52
N GLN A 77 -0.16 -44.90 -34.88
CA GLN A 77 0.50 -45.83 -33.94
C GLN A 77 1.24 -45.12 -32.80
N VAL A 78 1.79 -43.93 -33.08
CA VAL A 78 2.50 -43.11 -32.10
C VAL A 78 1.78 -41.77 -31.96
N PRO A 79 1.41 -41.35 -30.73
CA PRO A 79 0.85 -40.02 -30.50
C PRO A 79 1.76 -38.93 -31.04
N PRO A 80 1.23 -37.91 -31.75
CA PRO A 80 2.05 -36.88 -32.39
C PRO A 80 2.93 -36.08 -31.42
N GLU A 81 2.55 -36.00 -30.13
CA GLU A 81 3.35 -35.35 -29.08
C GLU A 81 4.62 -36.11 -28.69
N GLN A 82 4.66 -37.41 -28.95
CA GLN A 82 5.77 -38.31 -28.60
C GLN A 82 6.69 -38.60 -29.80
N GLU A 83 6.33 -38.09 -30.97
CA GLU A 83 7.04 -38.31 -32.23
C GLU A 83 8.25 -37.37 -32.35
N SER A 84 9.33 -37.82 -32.98
CA SER A 84 10.45 -36.94 -33.29
C SER A 84 10.11 -35.97 -34.44
N LEU A 85 10.74 -34.79 -34.46
CA LEU A 85 10.48 -33.75 -35.48
C LEU A 85 10.67 -34.25 -36.92
N THR A 86 11.61 -35.18 -37.14
CA THR A 86 11.89 -35.77 -38.45
C THR A 86 10.68 -36.53 -39.00
N TYR A 87 9.98 -37.29 -38.16
CA TYR A 87 8.81 -38.08 -38.55
C TYR A 87 7.50 -37.32 -38.42
N LEU A 88 7.45 -36.29 -37.57
CA LEU A 88 6.28 -35.43 -37.39
C LEU A 88 6.02 -34.54 -38.61
N ARG A 89 7.06 -34.00 -39.26
CA ARG A 89 6.92 -33.09 -40.42
C ARG A 89 6.09 -33.69 -41.58
N PRO A 90 6.37 -34.92 -42.06
CA PRO A 90 5.53 -35.56 -43.08
C PRO A 90 4.07 -35.78 -42.63
N ARG A 91 3.84 -36.07 -41.34
CA ARG A 91 2.49 -36.25 -40.78
C ARG A 91 1.71 -34.93 -40.80
N ILE A 92 2.35 -33.82 -40.43
CA ILE A 92 1.78 -32.46 -40.55
C ILE A 92 1.37 -32.18 -42.00
N GLY A 93 2.27 -32.38 -42.97
CA GLY A 93 1.97 -32.12 -44.38
C GLY A 93 0.78 -32.92 -44.91
N ARG A 94 0.64 -34.20 -44.52
CA ARG A 94 -0.53 -35.02 -44.87
C ARG A 94 -1.81 -34.51 -44.20
N ALA A 95 -1.74 -34.17 -42.91
CA ALA A 95 -2.89 -33.67 -42.16
C ALA A 95 -3.43 -32.36 -42.75
N VAL A 96 -2.54 -31.40 -43.03
CA VAL A 96 -2.87 -30.12 -43.67
C VAL A 96 -3.42 -30.35 -45.08
N GLY A 97 -2.79 -31.20 -45.89
CA GLY A 97 -3.29 -31.50 -47.24
C GLY A 97 -4.68 -32.17 -47.25
N ARG A 98 -4.97 -33.03 -46.28
CA ARG A 98 -6.31 -33.63 -46.09
C ARG A 98 -7.33 -32.58 -45.66
N ALA A 99 -6.96 -31.68 -44.75
CA ALA A 99 -7.82 -30.58 -44.31
C ALA A 99 -8.12 -29.61 -45.47
N ALA A 100 -7.10 -29.24 -46.25
CA ALA A 100 -7.22 -28.40 -47.44
C ALA A 100 -8.25 -28.98 -48.43
N LYS A 101 -8.11 -30.27 -48.75
CA LYS A 101 -9.08 -30.99 -49.60
C LYS A 101 -10.49 -31.02 -49.00
N ARG A 102 -10.61 -31.25 -47.68
CA ARG A 102 -11.89 -31.36 -46.98
C ARG A 102 -12.67 -30.05 -46.94
N PHE A 103 -11.96 -28.92 -46.79
CA PHE A 103 -12.57 -27.60 -46.64
C PHE A 103 -12.55 -26.77 -47.93
N ASN A 104 -12.06 -27.33 -49.04
CA ASN A 104 -11.88 -26.64 -50.31
C ASN A 104 -11.02 -25.37 -50.17
N MET A 105 -9.90 -25.51 -49.47
CA MET A 105 -8.88 -24.49 -49.22
C MET A 105 -7.55 -24.92 -49.86
N SER A 106 -6.64 -23.98 -50.09
CA SER A 106 -5.24 -24.30 -50.38
C SER A 106 -4.49 -24.77 -49.12
N VAL A 107 -3.33 -25.40 -49.29
CA VAL A 107 -2.46 -25.80 -48.16
C VAL A 107 -2.00 -24.57 -47.39
N GLU A 108 -1.59 -23.52 -48.11
CA GLU A 108 -1.13 -22.24 -47.56
C GLU A 108 -2.26 -21.54 -46.77
N GLU A 109 -3.50 -21.60 -47.25
CA GLU A 109 -4.65 -21.03 -46.54
C GLU A 109 -4.93 -21.75 -45.22
N VAL A 110 -4.75 -23.08 -45.16
CA VAL A 110 -4.90 -23.85 -43.92
C VAL A 110 -3.77 -23.55 -42.95
N GLU A 111 -2.53 -23.47 -43.42
CA GLU A 111 -1.37 -23.11 -42.58
C GLU A 111 -1.52 -21.69 -42.00
N ALA A 112 -1.88 -20.71 -42.82
CA ALA A 112 -2.14 -19.35 -42.38
C ALA A 112 -3.33 -19.26 -41.41
N ALA A 113 -4.37 -20.08 -41.61
CA ALA A 113 -5.49 -20.17 -40.67
C ALA A 113 -5.04 -20.72 -39.31
N LEU A 114 -4.25 -21.79 -39.29
CA LEU A 114 -3.71 -22.36 -38.05
C LEU A 114 -2.81 -21.38 -37.30
N GLU A 115 -1.94 -20.66 -38.01
CA GLU A 115 -1.07 -19.65 -37.40
C GLU A 115 -1.87 -18.47 -36.81
N SER A 116 -2.88 -18.00 -37.55
CA SER A 116 -3.77 -16.93 -37.09
C SER A 116 -4.62 -17.36 -35.89
N LEU A 117 -5.17 -18.58 -35.93
CA LEU A 117 -5.90 -19.16 -34.80
C LEU A 117 -5.00 -19.30 -33.57
N ALA A 118 -3.75 -19.72 -33.75
CA ALA A 118 -2.80 -19.77 -32.64
C ALA A 118 -2.56 -18.38 -32.03
N GLY A 119 -2.45 -17.33 -32.86
CA GLY A 119 -2.34 -15.95 -32.40
C GLY A 119 -3.59 -15.44 -31.67
N VAL A 120 -4.78 -15.91 -32.07
CA VAL A 120 -6.05 -15.55 -31.41
C VAL A 120 -6.24 -16.26 -30.06
N PHE A 121 -5.77 -17.50 -29.93
CA PHE A 121 -5.94 -18.33 -28.74
C PHE A 121 -4.72 -18.34 -27.78
N MET A 122 -3.61 -17.71 -28.15
CA MET A 122 -2.39 -17.66 -27.31
C MET A 122 -2.63 -17.03 -25.93
N SER A 123 -3.58 -16.09 -25.83
CA SER A 123 -3.94 -15.45 -24.55
C SER A 123 -4.55 -16.44 -23.56
N LEU A 124 -5.20 -17.48 -24.06
CA LEU A 124 -5.84 -18.51 -23.27
C LEU A 124 -4.91 -19.71 -23.00
N GLY A 125 -4.16 -20.15 -24.01
CA GLY A 125 -3.44 -21.42 -23.97
C GLY A 125 -4.38 -22.62 -23.78
N ASN A 126 -3.83 -23.78 -23.41
CA ASN A 126 -4.60 -25.00 -23.15
C ASN A 126 -4.60 -25.34 -21.64
N ALA A 127 -5.75 -25.75 -21.11
CA ALA A 127 -5.94 -26.05 -19.68
C ALA A 127 -5.04 -27.17 -19.12
N GLN A 128 -4.59 -28.10 -19.97
CA GLN A 128 -3.79 -29.27 -19.58
C GLN A 128 -2.29 -29.08 -19.91
N ASP A 129 -1.91 -27.91 -20.41
CA ASP A 129 -0.54 -27.62 -20.83
C ASP A 129 0.26 -26.92 -19.73
N ALA A 130 1.58 -27.09 -19.75
CA ALA A 130 2.47 -26.38 -18.84
C ALA A 130 2.56 -24.88 -19.20
N VAL A 131 2.44 -24.52 -20.49
CA VAL A 131 2.48 -23.12 -20.93
C VAL A 131 1.08 -22.51 -20.84
N THR A 132 0.91 -21.61 -19.88
CA THR A 132 -0.36 -20.91 -19.63
C THR A 132 -0.37 -19.55 -20.33
N GLY A 133 -1.45 -19.25 -21.05
CA GLY A 133 -1.67 -17.93 -21.63
C GLY A 133 -2.02 -16.87 -20.57
N HIS A 134 -1.73 -15.60 -20.83
CA HIS A 134 -1.88 -14.53 -19.83
C HIS A 134 -3.32 -14.34 -19.33
N ALA A 135 -4.34 -14.55 -20.16
CA ALA A 135 -5.74 -14.42 -19.76
C ALA A 135 -6.16 -15.57 -18.83
N ARG A 136 -5.63 -16.79 -19.06
CA ARG A 136 -5.83 -17.91 -18.14
C ARG A 136 -5.12 -17.69 -16.81
N GLN A 137 -3.91 -17.15 -16.84
CA GLN A 137 -3.19 -16.77 -15.63
C GLN A 137 -3.97 -15.70 -14.83
N ALA A 138 -4.46 -14.66 -15.52
CA ALA A 138 -5.30 -13.64 -14.91
C ALA A 138 -6.59 -14.22 -14.28
N LEU A 139 -7.22 -15.22 -14.90
CA LEU A 139 -8.37 -15.92 -14.33
C LEU A 139 -8.02 -16.68 -13.03
N ILE A 140 -6.88 -17.38 -13.00
CA ILE A 140 -6.39 -18.09 -11.82
C ILE A 140 -6.16 -17.10 -10.67
N ASP A 141 -5.47 -15.99 -10.97
CA ASP A 141 -5.18 -14.94 -10.01
C ASP A 141 -6.45 -14.28 -9.48
N PHE A 142 -7.41 -14.03 -10.36
CA PHE A 142 -8.68 -13.42 -10.00
C PHE A 142 -9.54 -14.34 -9.13
N ARG A 143 -9.57 -15.66 -9.41
CA ARG A 143 -10.23 -16.65 -8.56
C ARG A 143 -9.65 -16.68 -7.15
N ALA A 144 -8.33 -16.67 -7.02
CA ALA A 144 -7.66 -16.63 -5.72
C ALA A 144 -8.03 -15.35 -4.95
N PHE A 145 -8.01 -14.19 -5.61
CA PHE A 145 -8.42 -12.92 -5.04
C PHE A 145 -9.86 -12.95 -4.51
N VAL A 146 -10.83 -13.46 -5.29
CA VAL A 146 -12.24 -13.53 -4.85
C VAL A 146 -12.38 -14.36 -3.58
N LYS A 147 -11.67 -15.50 -3.49
CA LYS A 147 -11.67 -16.35 -2.30
C LYS A 147 -11.07 -15.64 -1.07
N GLU A 148 -9.95 -14.95 -1.24
CA GLU A 148 -9.30 -14.19 -0.16
C GLU A 148 -10.17 -13.02 0.32
N LEU A 149 -10.79 -12.29 -0.61
CA LEU A 149 -11.67 -11.17 -0.29
C LEU A 149 -12.93 -11.64 0.44
N ASP A 150 -13.54 -12.75 0.02
CA ASP A 150 -14.70 -13.33 0.72
C ASP A 150 -14.34 -13.74 2.14
N HIS A 151 -13.21 -14.41 2.33
CA HIS A 151 -12.73 -14.79 3.65
C HIS A 151 -12.49 -13.57 4.56
N TRP A 152 -11.92 -12.48 4.03
CA TRP A 152 -11.73 -11.26 4.78
C TRP A 152 -13.05 -10.53 5.09
N THR A 153 -14.02 -10.61 4.18
CA THR A 153 -15.32 -9.92 4.30
C THR A 153 -16.28 -10.66 5.23
N ALA A 154 -16.22 -11.98 5.30
CA ALA A 154 -17.09 -12.83 6.13
C ALA A 154 -17.35 -12.33 7.56
N PRO A 155 -16.32 -12.05 8.40
CA PRO A 155 -16.54 -11.57 9.77
C PRO A 155 -17.04 -10.12 9.86
N ARG A 156 -17.06 -9.37 8.75
CA ARG A 156 -17.39 -7.94 8.69
C ARG A 156 -18.73 -7.67 8.03
N ARG A 157 -19.47 -8.72 7.62
CA ARG A 157 -20.70 -8.56 6.85
C ARG A 157 -21.75 -7.76 7.63
N GLY A 158 -22.40 -6.83 6.96
CA GLY A 158 -23.38 -5.92 7.56
C GLY A 158 -22.82 -4.84 8.48
N SER A 159 -21.49 -4.78 8.70
CA SER A 159 -20.85 -3.68 9.44
C SER A 159 -20.49 -2.51 8.50
N PRO A 160 -20.39 -1.27 9.01
CA PRO A 160 -19.95 -0.12 8.20
C PRO A 160 -18.60 -0.33 7.48
N ARG A 161 -17.71 -1.14 8.07
CA ARG A 161 -16.39 -1.49 7.50
C ARG A 161 -16.46 -2.54 6.41
N GLY A 162 -17.51 -3.38 6.43
CA GLY A 162 -17.74 -4.45 5.45
C GLY A 162 -18.36 -3.98 4.14
N VAL A 163 -19.13 -2.88 4.14
CA VAL A 163 -19.94 -2.44 2.99
C VAL A 163 -19.13 -2.31 1.69
N LYS A 164 -17.94 -1.71 1.74
CA LYS A 164 -17.08 -1.54 0.55
C LYS A 164 -16.57 -2.88 0.04
N ALA A 165 -16.17 -3.76 0.94
CA ALA A 165 -15.66 -5.09 0.60
C ALA A 165 -16.75 -5.97 0.00
N GLU A 166 -17.96 -5.92 0.56
CA GLU A 166 -19.14 -6.60 0.00
C GLU A 166 -19.46 -6.11 -1.41
N TRP A 167 -19.39 -4.80 -1.64
CA TRP A 167 -19.62 -4.23 -2.97
C TRP A 167 -18.59 -4.72 -4.00
N VAL A 168 -17.29 -4.66 -3.66
CA VAL A 168 -16.21 -5.15 -4.53
C VAL A 168 -16.37 -6.65 -4.78
N LEU A 169 -16.63 -7.43 -3.73
CA LEU A 169 -16.78 -8.87 -3.81
C LEU A 169 -17.95 -9.27 -4.71
N ARG A 170 -19.10 -8.59 -4.59
CA ARG A 170 -20.28 -8.87 -5.42
C ARG A 170 -19.98 -8.65 -6.91
N LYS A 171 -19.29 -7.57 -7.27
CA LYS A 171 -18.87 -7.31 -8.65
C LYS A 171 -17.86 -8.36 -9.12
N ALA A 172 -16.91 -8.72 -8.26
CA ALA A 172 -15.87 -9.68 -8.58
C ALA A 172 -16.42 -11.09 -8.85
N VAL A 173 -17.35 -11.57 -8.02
CA VAL A 173 -18.01 -12.88 -8.19
C VAL A 173 -18.76 -12.96 -9.52
N LEU A 174 -19.46 -11.88 -9.90
CA LEU A 174 -20.20 -11.83 -11.16
C LEU A 174 -19.26 -11.88 -12.37
N SER A 175 -18.21 -11.05 -12.38
CA SER A 175 -17.20 -11.04 -13.43
C SER A 175 -16.46 -12.38 -13.53
N LEU A 176 -16.12 -12.98 -12.38
CA LEU A 176 -15.44 -14.28 -12.33
C LEU A 176 -16.31 -15.38 -12.95
N SER A 177 -17.58 -15.44 -12.59
CA SER A 177 -18.52 -16.43 -13.14
C SER A 177 -18.63 -16.32 -14.67
N CYS A 178 -18.65 -15.10 -15.19
CA CYS A 178 -18.67 -14.85 -16.64
C CYS A 178 -17.36 -15.30 -17.29
N ALA A 179 -16.22 -14.96 -16.70
CA ALA A 179 -14.90 -15.30 -17.23
C ALA A 179 -14.68 -16.82 -17.26
N GLU A 180 -15.10 -17.53 -16.21
CA GLU A 180 -15.04 -19.00 -16.14
C GLU A 180 -15.91 -19.66 -17.22
N ALA A 181 -17.14 -19.17 -17.42
CA ALA A 181 -18.02 -19.67 -18.46
C ALA A 181 -17.46 -19.41 -19.87
N ALA A 182 -16.86 -18.24 -20.11
CA ALA A 182 -16.24 -17.90 -21.39
C ALA A 182 -15.01 -18.78 -21.67
N VAL A 183 -14.15 -19.00 -20.66
CA VAL A 183 -12.97 -19.88 -20.78
C VAL A 183 -13.38 -21.34 -21.00
N ALA A 184 -14.35 -21.86 -20.24
CA ALA A 184 -14.83 -23.23 -20.41
C ALA A 184 -15.45 -23.47 -21.81
N GLU A 185 -16.11 -22.45 -22.36
CA GLU A 185 -16.62 -22.47 -23.72
C GLU A 185 -15.50 -22.53 -24.76
N LEU A 186 -14.44 -21.73 -24.60
CA LEU A 186 -13.28 -21.72 -25.50
C LEU A 186 -12.44 -22.99 -25.41
N ASP A 187 -12.28 -23.57 -24.21
CA ASP A 187 -11.55 -24.82 -23.99
C ASP A 187 -12.16 -25.98 -24.79
N ARG A 188 -13.49 -26.04 -24.88
CA ARG A 188 -14.18 -27.05 -25.71
C ARG A 188 -13.92 -26.86 -27.20
N VAL A 189 -13.78 -25.62 -27.65
CA VAL A 189 -13.59 -25.29 -29.08
C VAL A 189 -12.12 -25.48 -29.49
N LEU A 190 -11.18 -25.12 -28.62
CA LEU A 190 -9.75 -25.26 -28.88
C LEU A 190 -9.33 -26.73 -29.07
N GLY A 191 -10.07 -27.66 -28.45
CA GLY A 191 -9.89 -29.10 -28.65
C GLY A 191 -10.37 -29.64 -30.01
N ASP A 192 -10.91 -28.81 -30.91
CA ASP A 192 -11.35 -29.22 -32.26
C ASP A 192 -10.81 -28.28 -33.36
N SER A 193 -9.59 -28.57 -33.81
CA SER A 193 -8.91 -27.85 -34.90
C SER A 193 -9.72 -27.84 -36.20
N THR A 194 -10.42 -28.92 -36.53
CA THR A 194 -11.22 -29.03 -37.76
C THR A 194 -12.44 -28.10 -37.74
N LEU A 195 -13.11 -27.99 -36.59
CA LEU A 195 -14.20 -27.05 -36.39
C LEU A 195 -13.71 -25.61 -36.42
N LEU A 196 -12.56 -25.33 -35.82
CA LEU A 196 -11.94 -24.01 -35.81
C LEU A 196 -11.53 -23.54 -37.21
N ILE A 197 -10.85 -24.38 -38.00
CA ILE A 197 -10.48 -24.04 -39.38
C ILE A 197 -11.72 -23.75 -40.22
N ARG A 198 -12.76 -24.60 -40.10
CA ARG A 198 -14.02 -24.41 -40.82
C ARG A 198 -14.71 -23.09 -40.42
N ALA A 199 -14.75 -22.77 -39.13
CA ALA A 199 -15.35 -21.54 -38.64
C ALA A 199 -14.55 -20.31 -39.13
N TRP A 200 -13.22 -20.38 -39.06
CA TRP A 200 -12.31 -19.33 -39.52
C TRP A 200 -12.44 -19.04 -41.01
N HIS A 201 -12.55 -20.11 -41.83
CA HIS A 201 -12.74 -19.97 -43.28
C HIS A 201 -14.09 -19.35 -43.63
N ARG A 202 -15.15 -19.69 -42.88
CA ARG A 202 -16.49 -19.12 -43.09
C ARG A 202 -16.55 -17.63 -42.73
N ASP A 203 -16.11 -17.29 -41.52
CA ASP A 203 -16.04 -15.91 -41.03
C ASP A 203 -15.10 -15.83 -39.81
N LYS A 204 -14.07 -14.99 -39.93
CA LYS A 204 -13.05 -14.81 -38.89
C LYS A 204 -13.59 -13.99 -37.71
N GLN A 205 -14.49 -13.04 -37.94
CA GLN A 205 -14.89 -12.06 -36.93
C GLN A 205 -15.58 -12.69 -35.71
N PRO A 206 -16.53 -13.64 -35.86
CA PRO A 206 -17.12 -14.32 -34.71
C PRO A 206 -16.12 -15.14 -33.89
N VAL A 207 -15.10 -15.72 -34.54
CA VAL A 207 -14.04 -16.48 -33.86
C VAL A 207 -13.18 -15.54 -33.01
N ILE A 208 -12.74 -14.42 -33.60
CA ILE A 208 -11.96 -13.37 -32.92
C ILE A 208 -12.76 -12.79 -31.73
N ALA A 209 -14.01 -12.39 -31.96
CA ALA A 209 -14.87 -11.82 -30.92
C ALA A 209 -15.12 -12.81 -29.77
N ARG A 210 -15.28 -14.10 -30.07
CA ARG A 210 -15.46 -15.16 -29.08
C ARG A 210 -14.19 -15.39 -28.25
N ALA A 211 -13.04 -15.46 -28.90
CA ALA A 211 -11.75 -15.64 -28.24
C ALA A 211 -11.34 -14.43 -27.38
N ALA A 212 -11.77 -13.22 -27.74
CA ALA A 212 -11.48 -12.00 -26.97
C ALA A 212 -12.30 -11.85 -25.67
N ARG A 213 -13.37 -12.64 -25.46
CA ARG A 213 -14.28 -12.48 -24.30
C ARG A 213 -13.58 -12.57 -22.94
N PRO A 214 -12.69 -13.55 -22.66
CA PRO A 214 -11.99 -13.61 -21.39
C PRO A 214 -11.15 -12.35 -21.15
N GLU A 215 -10.52 -11.82 -22.19
CA GLU A 215 -9.72 -10.60 -22.07
C GLU A 215 -10.59 -9.39 -21.74
N TRP A 216 -11.78 -9.26 -22.33
CA TRP A 216 -12.76 -8.22 -21.95
C TRP A 216 -13.23 -8.36 -20.50
N LEU A 217 -13.56 -9.59 -20.07
CA LEU A 217 -14.11 -9.85 -18.74
C LEU A 217 -13.08 -9.68 -17.61
N LEU A 218 -11.79 -9.88 -17.92
CA LEU A 218 -10.68 -9.78 -16.97
C LEU A 218 -9.94 -8.44 -17.05
N ASP A 219 -10.25 -7.59 -18.04
CA ASP A 219 -9.62 -6.29 -18.20
C ASP A 219 -9.84 -5.40 -16.96
N GLY A 220 -8.81 -4.67 -16.56
CA GLY A 220 -8.82 -3.82 -15.36
C GLY A 220 -8.72 -4.56 -14.01
N TRP A 221 -9.11 -5.83 -13.90
CA TRP A 221 -9.05 -6.58 -12.64
C TRP A 221 -7.63 -6.79 -12.12
N ALA A 222 -6.64 -6.87 -13.01
CA ALA A 222 -5.23 -7.03 -12.61
C ALA A 222 -4.75 -5.93 -11.64
N ILE A 223 -5.22 -4.69 -11.81
CA ILE A 223 -4.91 -3.56 -10.92
C ILE A 223 -5.53 -3.79 -9.54
N VAL A 224 -6.81 -4.18 -9.49
CA VAL A 224 -7.54 -4.44 -8.24
C VAL A 224 -6.92 -5.60 -7.46
N VAL A 225 -6.58 -6.69 -8.16
CA VAL A 225 -5.90 -7.86 -7.58
C VAL A 225 -4.52 -7.47 -7.04
N ALA A 226 -3.75 -6.69 -7.79
CA ALA A 226 -2.43 -6.24 -7.36
C ALA A 226 -2.50 -5.32 -6.14
N LEU A 227 -3.47 -4.40 -6.07
CA LEU A 227 -3.71 -3.54 -4.90
C LEU A 227 -3.97 -4.38 -3.65
N TRP A 228 -4.84 -5.39 -3.75
CA TRP A 228 -5.14 -6.29 -2.64
C TRP A 228 -3.92 -7.06 -2.17
N ARG A 229 -3.19 -7.70 -3.10
CA ARG A 229 -2.02 -8.55 -2.78
C ARG A 229 -0.86 -7.77 -2.18
N GLN A 230 -0.69 -6.51 -2.58
CA GLN A 230 0.37 -5.64 -2.07
C GLN A 230 -0.03 -4.87 -0.81
N SER A 231 -1.29 -4.97 -0.38
CA SER A 231 -1.76 -4.32 0.84
C SER A 231 -1.43 -5.13 2.09
N GLU A 232 -0.78 -4.49 3.05
CA GLU A 232 -0.60 -5.04 4.40
C GLU A 232 -1.97 -5.24 5.08
N PRO A 233 -2.12 -6.21 6.00
CA PRO A 233 -3.39 -6.44 6.69
C PRO A 233 -4.00 -5.20 7.35
N SER A 234 -3.17 -4.27 7.84
CA SER A 234 -3.60 -3.00 8.44
C SER A 234 -4.17 -2.00 7.42
N ASP A 235 -3.80 -2.14 6.15
CA ASP A 235 -4.05 -1.14 5.10
C ASP A 235 -5.17 -1.59 4.14
N ARG A 236 -5.66 -2.82 4.31
CA ARG A 236 -6.71 -3.41 3.46
C ARG A 236 -7.98 -2.56 3.39
N GLU A 237 -8.37 -1.93 4.49
CA GLU A 237 -9.57 -1.09 4.52
C GLU A 237 -9.41 0.20 3.71
N ALA A 238 -8.23 0.83 3.78
CA ALA A 238 -7.86 1.97 2.94
C ALA A 238 -7.83 1.55 1.46
N THR A 239 -7.20 0.40 1.19
CA THR A 239 -7.06 -0.17 -0.15
C THR A 239 -8.41 -0.48 -0.77
N LEU A 240 -9.36 -1.01 0.00
CA LEU A 240 -10.72 -1.34 -0.47
C LEU A 240 -11.49 -0.12 -0.96
N TRP A 241 -11.24 1.07 -0.42
CA TRP A 241 -11.85 2.29 -0.95
C TRP A 241 -11.35 2.60 -2.35
N GLU A 242 -10.04 2.50 -2.58
CA GLU A 242 -9.46 2.68 -3.89
C GLU A 242 -9.93 1.61 -4.86
N MET A 243 -9.91 0.34 -4.43
CA MET A 243 -10.43 -0.77 -5.22
C MET A 243 -11.87 -0.52 -5.65
N ALA A 244 -12.73 -0.01 -4.77
CA ALA A 244 -14.13 0.27 -5.09
C ALA A 244 -14.30 1.31 -6.22
N GLN A 245 -13.35 2.22 -6.41
CA GLN A 245 -13.33 3.18 -7.53
C GLN A 245 -12.81 2.55 -8.84
N LEU A 246 -11.96 1.52 -8.72
CA LEU A 246 -11.26 0.90 -9.84
C LEU A 246 -11.89 -0.41 -10.31
N VAL A 247 -12.91 -0.91 -9.61
CA VAL A 247 -13.63 -2.11 -10.06
C VAL A 247 -14.17 -1.88 -11.47
N PRO A 248 -13.76 -2.70 -12.44
CA PRO A 248 -14.21 -2.53 -13.81
C PRO A 248 -15.71 -2.89 -13.91
N PRO A 249 -16.48 -2.13 -14.69
CA PRO A 249 -17.85 -2.50 -15.01
C PRO A 249 -17.87 -3.75 -15.89
N LEU A 250 -18.99 -4.49 -15.92
CA LEU A 250 -19.16 -5.56 -16.90
C LEU A 250 -19.09 -4.99 -18.34
N PRO A 251 -18.28 -5.57 -19.24
CA PRO A 251 -18.07 -5.04 -20.58
C PRO A 251 -19.34 -5.16 -21.43
N LYS A 252 -19.61 -4.15 -22.26
CA LYS A 252 -20.79 -4.15 -23.15
C LYS A 252 -20.60 -5.11 -24.33
N GLU A 253 -19.35 -5.33 -24.69
CA GLU A 253 -18.88 -6.09 -25.84
C GLU A 253 -19.23 -7.58 -25.72
N VAL A 254 -19.50 -8.06 -24.51
CA VAL A 254 -19.90 -9.45 -24.25
C VAL A 254 -21.37 -9.58 -23.85
N GLU A 255 -22.16 -8.50 -23.85
CA GLU A 255 -23.56 -8.51 -23.40
C GLU A 255 -24.47 -9.35 -24.31
N SER A 256 -24.14 -9.45 -25.60
CA SER A 256 -24.89 -10.24 -26.59
C SER A 256 -24.63 -11.75 -26.50
N TRP A 257 -23.69 -12.18 -25.66
CA TRP A 257 -23.34 -13.59 -25.49
C TRP A 257 -24.40 -14.32 -24.65
N PRO A 258 -24.90 -15.49 -25.08
CA PRO A 258 -25.91 -16.25 -24.31
C PRO A 258 -25.48 -16.66 -22.90
N GLY A 259 -24.18 -16.72 -22.61
CA GLY A 259 -23.66 -16.98 -21.26
C GLY A 259 -23.57 -15.75 -20.36
N PHE A 260 -23.98 -14.57 -20.85
CA PHE A 260 -23.99 -13.34 -20.06
C PHE A 260 -25.15 -13.35 -19.04
N PRO A 261 -24.92 -12.96 -17.78
CA PRO A 261 -25.90 -13.05 -16.72
C PRO A 261 -27.11 -12.14 -16.97
N GLN A 262 -28.31 -12.67 -16.73
CA GLN A 262 -29.54 -11.88 -16.76
C GLN A 262 -29.43 -10.71 -15.76
N GLY A 263 -29.77 -9.50 -16.21
CA GLY A 263 -29.64 -8.28 -15.41
C GLY A 263 -28.21 -7.71 -15.30
N GLY A 264 -27.21 -8.33 -15.95
CA GLY A 264 -25.81 -7.84 -15.96
C GLY A 264 -25.67 -6.38 -16.44
N SER A 265 -26.59 -5.92 -17.28
CA SER A 265 -26.67 -4.55 -17.77
C SER A 265 -26.93 -3.51 -16.66
N THR A 266 -27.74 -3.85 -15.67
CA THR A 266 -28.01 -3.02 -14.48
C THR A 266 -26.79 -2.99 -13.55
N PHE A 267 -26.11 -4.13 -13.39
CA PHE A 267 -24.87 -4.21 -12.61
C PHE A 267 -23.74 -3.37 -13.22
N ARG A 268 -23.69 -3.20 -14.55
CA ARG A 268 -22.72 -2.32 -15.22
C ARG A 268 -22.90 -0.85 -14.84
N THR A 269 -24.13 -0.37 -14.62
CA THR A 269 -24.41 1.04 -14.31
C THR A 269 -24.37 1.38 -12.83
N GLU A 270 -24.45 0.36 -11.97
CA GLU A 270 -24.44 0.54 -10.52
C GLU A 270 -23.06 1.00 -10.03
N LYS A 271 -23.04 2.18 -9.40
CA LYS A 271 -21.88 2.79 -8.73
C LYS A 271 -22.08 2.76 -7.22
N ILE A 272 -20.99 2.64 -6.48
CA ILE A 272 -20.98 2.89 -5.04
C ILE A 272 -20.97 4.41 -4.79
N ASP A 273 -21.79 4.88 -3.85
CA ASP A 273 -21.70 6.27 -3.38
C ASP A 273 -20.49 6.42 -2.46
N LEU A 274 -19.52 7.23 -2.90
CA LEU A 274 -18.26 7.46 -2.20
C LEU A 274 -18.11 8.92 -1.73
N SER A 275 -19.21 9.67 -1.70
CA SER A 275 -19.23 11.11 -1.40
C SER A 275 -18.78 11.48 0.02
N GLN A 276 -18.68 10.53 0.96
CA GLN A 276 -18.51 10.85 2.39
C GLN A 276 -17.16 10.48 3.05
N ALA A 277 -16.18 9.88 2.37
CA ALA A 277 -15.09 9.22 3.11
C ALA A 277 -13.64 9.57 2.73
N PHE A 278 -13.36 10.54 1.84
CA PHE A 278 -11.99 10.70 1.35
C PHE A 278 -11.58 12.16 1.09
N ASP A 279 -10.61 12.64 1.88
CA ASP A 279 -9.95 13.93 1.64
C ASP A 279 -8.77 13.74 0.68
N TRP A 280 -9.05 13.84 -0.63
CA TRP A 280 -8.04 13.75 -1.69
C TRP A 280 -6.89 14.75 -1.52
N ARG A 281 -7.08 15.81 -0.73
CA ARG A 281 -6.09 16.88 -0.49
C ARG A 281 -4.89 16.42 0.33
N ARG A 282 -4.93 15.23 0.94
CA ARG A 282 -3.83 14.63 1.71
C ARG A 282 -3.16 13.46 1.03
N GLN A 283 -3.60 13.13 -0.19
CA GLN A 283 -2.90 12.15 -0.98
C GLN A 283 -1.44 12.59 -1.11
N ARG A 284 -0.52 11.64 -0.92
CA ARG A 284 0.86 11.75 -1.38
C ARG A 284 0.84 11.29 -2.83
N PRO A 285 0.61 12.17 -3.82
CA PRO A 285 0.34 11.74 -5.18
C PRO A 285 1.55 11.01 -5.75
N LEU A 286 2.75 11.40 -5.30
CA LEU A 286 4.00 10.73 -5.60
C LEU A 286 4.04 9.29 -5.08
N ASP A 287 3.52 9.00 -3.89
CA ASP A 287 3.48 7.62 -3.36
C ASP A 287 2.51 6.76 -4.18
N TYR A 288 1.36 7.31 -4.58
CA TYR A 288 0.43 6.62 -5.49
C TYR A 288 1.03 6.39 -6.87
N ILE A 289 1.69 7.39 -7.46
CA ILE A 289 2.39 7.25 -8.74
C ILE A 289 3.45 6.15 -8.63
N THR A 290 4.29 6.21 -7.60
CA THR A 290 5.36 5.23 -7.37
C THR A 290 4.82 3.81 -7.24
N ARG A 291 3.79 3.63 -6.40
CA ARG A 291 3.14 2.32 -6.24
C ARG A 291 2.51 1.87 -7.56
N ASN A 292 1.80 2.74 -8.28
CA ASN A 292 1.13 2.39 -9.53
C ASN A 292 2.12 2.03 -10.65
N GLU A 293 3.28 2.67 -10.69
CA GLU A 293 4.36 2.35 -11.63
C GLU A 293 4.87 0.92 -11.43
N THR A 294 4.99 0.45 -10.20
CA THR A 294 5.46 -0.89 -9.85
C THR A 294 4.36 -1.94 -9.72
N LEU A 295 3.11 -1.53 -9.57
CA LEU A 295 1.96 -2.36 -9.20
C LEU A 295 1.83 -3.62 -10.07
N ILE A 296 1.89 -3.45 -11.39
CA ILE A 296 1.73 -4.55 -12.37
C ILE A 296 3.02 -5.33 -12.61
N ALA A 297 4.19 -4.70 -12.41
CA ALA A 297 5.48 -5.39 -12.58
C ALA A 297 5.70 -6.48 -11.52
N GLY A 298 4.95 -6.43 -10.40
CA GLY A 298 4.85 -7.52 -9.43
C GLY A 298 6.21 -7.92 -8.85
N GLU A 299 6.55 -9.20 -8.97
CA GLU A 299 7.80 -9.77 -8.45
C GLU A 299 9.06 -9.07 -8.98
N HIS A 300 9.06 -8.63 -10.24
CA HIS A 300 10.20 -7.86 -10.80
C HIS A 300 10.46 -6.59 -10.02
N ALA A 301 9.41 -5.88 -9.62
CA ALA A 301 9.53 -4.68 -8.82
C ALA A 301 9.97 -5.01 -7.39
N VAL A 302 9.43 -6.07 -6.78
CA VAL A 302 9.80 -6.51 -5.42
C VAL A 302 11.29 -6.88 -5.35
N THR A 303 11.77 -7.69 -6.30
CA THR A 303 13.17 -8.13 -6.36
C THR A 303 14.12 -6.96 -6.55
N LEU A 304 13.84 -6.07 -7.52
CA LEU A 304 14.65 -4.87 -7.75
C LEU A 304 14.61 -3.91 -6.56
N ALA A 305 13.46 -3.75 -5.90
CA ALA A 305 13.33 -2.93 -4.70
C ALA A 305 14.15 -3.50 -3.53
N ALA A 306 14.18 -4.82 -3.36
CA ALA A 306 14.98 -5.49 -2.34
C ALA A 306 16.49 -5.33 -2.59
N GLU A 307 16.94 -5.43 -3.84
CA GLU A 307 18.33 -5.14 -4.20
C GLU A 307 18.69 -3.66 -3.95
N ALA A 308 17.83 -2.73 -4.36
CA ALA A 308 18.00 -1.31 -4.10
C ALA A 308 18.03 -1.00 -2.59
N GLN A 309 17.22 -1.69 -1.79
CA GLN A 309 17.23 -1.58 -0.33
C GLN A 309 18.57 -1.99 0.26
N LYS A 310 19.16 -3.09 -0.18
CA LYS A 310 20.49 -3.52 0.30
C LYS A 310 21.57 -2.47 0.03
N LEU A 311 21.51 -1.79 -1.12
CA LEU A 311 22.42 -0.69 -1.45
C LEU A 311 22.28 0.49 -0.48
N ARG A 312 21.04 0.84 -0.11
CA ARG A 312 20.76 1.90 0.89
C ARG A 312 21.26 1.54 2.27
N GLU A 313 20.99 0.31 2.71
CA GLU A 313 21.45 -0.18 4.01
C GLU A 313 22.98 -0.18 4.10
N ALA A 314 23.67 -0.57 3.02
CA ALA A 314 25.12 -0.48 2.94
C ALA A 314 25.62 0.97 3.06
N TYR A 315 24.98 1.92 2.38
CA TYR A 315 25.32 3.35 2.49
C TYR A 315 25.11 3.87 3.92
N MET A 316 23.97 3.55 4.55
CA MET A 316 23.71 3.97 5.94
C MET A 316 24.74 3.40 6.92
N VAL A 317 25.16 2.14 6.75
CA VAL A 317 26.19 1.53 7.59
C VAL A 317 27.55 2.23 7.39
N GLN A 318 27.92 2.57 6.15
CA GLN A 318 29.15 3.30 5.85
C GLN A 318 29.12 4.72 6.43
N SER A 319 28.02 5.45 6.26
CA SER A 319 27.82 6.80 6.81
C SER A 319 27.85 6.78 8.34
N THR A 320 27.16 5.83 8.97
CA THR A 320 27.18 5.64 10.43
C THR A 320 28.59 5.33 10.92
N ARG A 321 29.34 4.48 10.19
CA ARG A 321 30.73 4.17 10.53
C ARG A 321 31.62 5.41 10.48
N ALA A 322 31.49 6.24 9.45
CA ALA A 322 32.22 7.50 9.31
C ALA A 322 31.87 8.52 10.42
N LEU A 323 30.64 8.50 10.95
CA LEU A 323 30.22 9.30 12.11
C LEU A 323 30.66 8.73 13.47
N THR A 324 31.22 7.51 13.49
CA THR A 324 31.69 6.81 14.70
C THR A 324 33.21 6.63 14.77
N GLU A 325 33.93 7.02 13.71
CA GLU A 325 35.38 7.16 13.81
C GLU A 325 35.70 8.25 14.84
N PRO A 326 36.62 8.00 15.78
CA PRO A 326 36.93 8.97 16.82
C PRO A 326 37.49 10.22 16.17
N ASP A 327 36.75 11.32 16.25
CA ASP A 327 37.30 12.65 16.08
C ASP A 327 38.43 12.78 17.11
N SER A 328 39.66 12.92 16.65
CA SER A 328 40.86 12.87 17.51
C SER A 328 40.95 14.01 18.54
N ASP A 329 39.91 14.84 18.67
CA ASP A 329 39.93 16.07 19.46
C ASP A 329 38.78 16.26 20.48
N GLN A 330 37.92 15.25 20.76
CA GLN A 330 36.86 15.43 21.76
C GLN A 330 37.19 14.79 23.12
N LYS A 331 37.48 15.68 24.09
CA LYS A 331 37.76 15.41 25.51
C LYS A 331 36.65 14.58 26.18
N HIS A 332 37.09 13.61 26.98
CA HIS A 332 36.26 12.76 27.84
C HIS A 332 35.46 13.58 28.87
N GLY A 333 34.12 13.49 28.80
CA GLY A 333 33.22 14.13 29.77
C GLY A 333 31.74 13.71 29.72
N ASP A 334 31.28 13.01 28.67
CA ASP A 334 29.86 12.65 28.55
C ASP A 334 29.50 11.31 29.23
N ASP A 335 28.45 11.37 30.05
CA ASP A 335 27.77 10.25 30.71
C ASP A 335 27.45 9.11 29.71
N PRO A 336 27.78 7.84 30.00
CA PRO A 336 27.46 6.70 29.14
C PRO A 336 25.97 6.63 28.71
N LEU A 337 25.03 7.07 29.55
CA LEU A 337 23.61 7.13 29.19
C LEU A 337 23.30 8.19 28.12
N SER A 338 23.95 9.35 28.17
CA SER A 338 23.87 10.40 27.13
C SER A 338 24.42 9.91 25.80
N ARG A 339 25.53 9.15 25.82
CA ARG A 339 26.13 8.55 24.61
C ARG A 339 25.21 7.48 24.00
N ILE A 340 24.56 6.65 24.81
CA ILE A 340 23.61 5.63 24.33
C ILE A 340 22.31 6.28 23.80
N SER A 341 21.80 7.30 24.47
CA SER A 341 20.64 8.10 24.03
C SER A 341 20.91 8.78 22.67
N GLY A 342 22.06 9.45 22.53
CA GLY A 342 22.51 10.03 21.27
C GLY A 342 22.70 9.00 20.15
N ARG A 343 23.17 7.79 20.47
CA ARG A 343 23.33 6.67 19.51
C ARG A 343 21.99 6.06 19.09
N ALA A 344 21.03 5.93 20.01
CA ALA A 344 19.68 5.47 19.70
C ALA A 344 18.93 6.45 18.78
N SER A 345 19.24 7.75 18.86
CA SER A 345 18.69 8.77 17.96
C SER A 345 19.20 8.68 16.51
N LYS A 346 20.35 8.02 16.29
CA LYS A 346 21.02 7.87 14.98
C LYS A 346 20.97 6.45 14.39
N ALA A 347 20.61 5.43 15.18
CA ALA A 347 20.53 4.03 14.73
C ALA A 347 19.52 3.84 13.57
N SER A 348 19.73 2.84 12.70
CA SER A 348 18.75 2.48 11.66
C SER A 348 17.46 1.91 12.27
N ASP A 349 16.36 1.98 11.52
CA ASP A 349 15.04 1.55 12.00
C ASP A 349 14.97 0.04 12.28
N THR A 350 15.71 -0.77 11.51
CA THR A 350 15.86 -2.21 11.73
C THR A 350 16.53 -2.48 13.09
N VAL A 351 17.61 -1.75 13.40
CA VAL A 351 18.33 -1.88 14.68
C VAL A 351 17.44 -1.41 15.84
N LEU A 352 16.70 -0.31 15.67
CA LEU A 352 15.75 0.15 16.68
C LEU A 352 14.62 -0.84 16.94
N ARG A 353 14.06 -1.49 15.90
CA ARG A 353 13.05 -2.53 16.06
C ARG A 353 13.60 -3.75 16.81
N GLN A 354 14.81 -4.19 16.49
CA GLN A 354 15.48 -5.31 17.16
C GLN A 354 15.80 -4.98 18.62
N VAL A 355 16.35 -3.79 18.88
CA VAL A 355 16.62 -3.31 20.23
C VAL A 355 15.33 -3.23 21.04
N VAL A 356 14.25 -2.68 20.49
CA VAL A 356 12.95 -2.62 21.20
C VAL A 356 12.38 -4.01 21.46
N ALA A 357 12.46 -4.94 20.50
CA ALA A 357 12.00 -6.31 20.68
C ALA A 357 12.77 -7.03 21.79
N VAL A 358 14.09 -6.83 21.87
CA VAL A 358 14.94 -7.37 22.95
C VAL A 358 14.63 -6.69 24.29
N LEU A 359 14.45 -5.37 24.31
CA LEU A 359 14.12 -4.60 25.52
C LEU A 359 12.73 -4.94 26.06
N ASP A 360 11.76 -5.19 25.18
CA ASP A 360 10.40 -5.57 25.59
C ASP A 360 10.34 -6.95 26.26
N ALA A 361 11.36 -7.80 26.04
CA ALA A 361 11.50 -9.12 26.66
C ALA A 361 12.19 -9.08 28.05
N VAL A 362 12.66 -7.92 28.52
CA VAL A 362 13.35 -7.80 29.82
C VAL A 362 12.36 -7.49 30.97
N PRO A 363 12.42 -8.19 32.12
CA PRO A 363 11.47 -8.02 33.23
C PRO A 363 11.52 -6.67 33.97
N SER A 364 12.65 -5.96 33.98
CA SER A 364 12.81 -4.67 34.69
C SER A 364 13.22 -3.56 33.73
N ARG A 365 12.38 -2.52 33.63
CA ARG A 365 12.48 -1.43 32.63
C ARG A 365 13.01 -0.10 33.18
N ALA A 366 13.21 0.02 34.50
CA ALA A 366 13.51 1.30 35.15
C ALA A 366 14.80 1.99 34.67
N MET A 367 15.85 1.21 34.34
CA MET A 367 17.12 1.74 33.80
C MET A 367 17.05 2.11 32.31
N LEU A 368 15.96 1.77 31.61
CA LEU A 368 15.81 1.82 30.16
C LEU A 368 14.78 2.87 29.71
N ASP A 369 13.92 3.33 30.61
CA ASP A 369 12.91 4.36 30.35
C ASP A 369 13.52 5.64 29.75
N PRO A 370 14.69 6.17 30.18
CA PRO A 370 15.30 7.35 29.57
C PRO A 370 15.69 7.14 28.09
N ILE A 371 16.14 5.94 27.73
CA ILE A 371 16.52 5.59 26.35
C ILE A 371 15.27 5.45 25.47
N ILE A 372 14.22 4.82 26.01
CA ILE A 372 12.92 4.68 25.33
C ILE A 372 12.24 6.05 25.18
N GLU A 373 12.32 6.92 26.19
CA GLU A 373 11.80 8.29 26.14
C GLU A 373 12.52 9.13 25.09
N ALA A 374 13.85 9.07 25.04
CA ALA A 374 14.63 9.75 23.99
C ALA A 374 14.32 9.22 22.58
N ALA A 375 14.07 7.92 22.44
CA ALA A 375 13.66 7.29 21.19
C ALA A 375 12.15 7.39 20.92
N ARG A 376 11.33 7.87 21.85
CA ARG A 376 9.85 7.81 21.79
C ARG A 376 9.26 8.47 20.54
N PRO A 377 9.73 9.65 20.08
CA PRO A 377 9.27 10.22 18.82
C PRO A 377 9.54 9.29 17.64
N ARG A 378 10.71 8.63 17.62
CA ARG A 378 11.06 7.63 16.59
C ARG A 378 10.19 6.39 16.70
N LEU A 379 10.00 5.84 17.89
CA LEU A 379 9.17 4.65 18.11
C LEU A 379 7.71 4.86 17.72
N LYS A 380 7.19 6.09 17.88
CA LYS A 380 5.84 6.47 17.42
C LYS A 380 5.70 6.36 15.89
N LEU A 381 6.77 6.68 15.15
CA LEU A 381 6.84 6.51 13.69
C LEU A 381 7.07 5.04 13.29
N LEU A 382 8.04 4.36 13.93
CA LEU A 382 8.49 3.02 13.52
C LEU A 382 7.55 1.88 13.84
N ARG A 383 6.70 2.06 14.86
CA ARG A 383 5.68 1.11 15.30
C ARG A 383 6.18 -0.35 15.33
N PRO A 384 7.26 -0.65 16.07
CA PRO A 384 7.76 -2.02 16.18
C PRO A 384 6.65 -2.97 16.64
N PRO A 385 6.61 -4.22 16.13
CA PRO A 385 5.74 -5.25 16.67
C PRO A 385 5.96 -5.35 18.17
N ARG A 386 4.90 -5.16 18.95
CA ARG A 386 4.94 -5.37 20.39
C ARG A 386 4.14 -6.64 20.72
N PRO A 387 4.56 -7.39 21.75
CA PRO A 387 3.78 -8.51 22.25
C PRO A 387 2.42 -8.02 22.74
N ILE A 388 1.38 -8.80 22.46
CA ILE A 388 0.04 -8.54 22.98
C ILE A 388 0.00 -9.02 24.43
N THR A 389 -0.47 -8.16 25.35
CA THR A 389 -0.68 -8.51 26.75
C THR A 389 -2.07 -8.08 27.19
N PHE A 390 -2.61 -8.75 28.23
CA PHE A 390 -3.91 -8.44 28.82
C PHE A 390 -4.06 -6.93 29.11
N THR A 391 -3.13 -6.36 29.87
CA THR A 391 -3.10 -4.92 30.21
C THR A 391 -3.10 -4.03 28.97
N ARG A 392 -2.37 -4.43 27.92
CA ARG A 392 -2.24 -3.59 26.73
C ARG A 392 -3.53 -3.57 25.91
N ILE A 393 -4.21 -4.71 25.74
CA ILE A 393 -5.54 -4.75 25.10
C ILE A 393 -6.53 -3.92 25.91
N LEU A 394 -6.54 -4.11 27.24
CA LEU A 394 -7.47 -3.42 28.14
C LEU A 394 -7.40 -1.89 27.99
N PHE A 395 -6.20 -1.33 27.86
CA PHE A 395 -6.00 0.12 27.75
C PHE A 395 -5.81 0.65 26.32
N LEU A 396 -6.03 -0.16 25.28
CA LEU A 396 -6.05 0.34 23.89
C LEU A 396 -6.98 1.54 23.67
N PRO A 397 -8.20 1.61 24.24
CA PRO A 397 -9.06 2.78 24.09
C PRO A 397 -8.53 4.05 24.78
N PHE A 398 -7.45 3.95 25.56
CA PHE A 398 -6.88 5.03 26.36
C PHE A 398 -5.64 5.64 25.73
N ASP A 399 -5.01 4.99 24.74
CA ASP A 399 -3.81 5.54 24.07
C ASP A 399 -4.10 6.98 23.65
N GLY A 400 -3.14 7.90 23.73
CA GLY A 400 -3.38 9.33 23.47
C GLY A 400 -3.79 10.15 24.70
N ALA A 401 -4.52 9.55 25.64
CA ALA A 401 -4.88 10.19 26.91
C ALA A 401 -3.90 9.83 28.06
N LEU A 402 -2.99 8.88 27.84
CA LEU A 402 -2.05 8.38 28.84
C LEU A 402 -0.86 9.33 29.10
N VAL A 403 -0.77 9.87 30.32
CA VAL A 403 0.25 10.86 30.74
C VAL A 403 1.12 10.37 31.91
N PRO A 404 2.34 10.92 32.08
CA PRO A 404 3.09 10.82 33.33
C PRO A 404 2.31 11.41 34.52
N MET A 405 2.63 10.97 35.74
CA MET A 405 1.91 11.38 36.94
C MET A 405 2.03 12.90 37.19
N GLU A 406 3.18 13.49 36.84
CA GLU A 406 3.51 14.90 37.05
C GLU A 406 2.66 15.83 36.17
N LYS A 407 2.13 15.30 35.05
CA LYS A 407 1.27 16.04 34.12
C LYS A 407 -0.22 15.79 34.36
N TRP A 408 -0.56 14.91 35.29
CA TRP A 408 -1.96 14.57 35.58
C TRP A 408 -2.54 15.52 36.63
N THR A 409 -3.72 16.06 36.34
CA THR A 409 -4.53 16.81 37.30
C THR A 409 -5.97 16.27 37.32
N PRO A 410 -6.65 16.31 38.48
CA PRO A 410 -8.07 15.94 38.57
C PRO A 410 -8.93 16.70 37.56
N GLY A 411 -9.87 16.02 36.90
CA GLY A 411 -10.76 16.60 35.89
C GLY A 411 -10.13 16.92 34.52
N SER A 412 -8.82 16.68 34.32
CA SER A 412 -8.11 17.04 33.07
C SER A 412 -8.50 16.22 31.83
N GLY A 413 -9.26 15.13 31.99
CA GLY A 413 -9.52 14.18 30.89
C GLY A 413 -8.25 13.48 30.39
N LYS A 414 -7.23 13.36 31.26
CA LYS A 414 -6.02 12.54 31.06
C LYS A 414 -6.01 11.39 32.05
N PHE A 415 -5.21 10.36 31.76
CA PHE A 415 -5.12 9.17 32.60
C PHE A 415 -3.66 8.83 32.95
N PRO A 416 -3.32 8.68 34.24
CA PRO A 416 -1.93 8.52 34.67
C PRO A 416 -1.41 7.11 34.38
N ARG A 417 -0.24 6.98 33.73
CA ARG A 417 0.35 5.68 33.38
C ARG A 417 0.63 4.75 34.58
N PRO A 418 1.08 5.24 35.75
CA PRO A 418 1.37 4.35 36.88
C PRO A 418 0.18 3.51 37.35
N ILE A 419 -1.06 3.96 37.12
CA ILE A 419 -2.27 3.23 37.58
C ILE A 419 -2.65 2.03 36.69
N LEU A 420 -2.07 1.91 35.49
CA LEU A 420 -2.48 0.90 34.51
C LEU A 420 -2.26 -0.52 35.04
N THR A 421 -1.10 -0.78 35.66
CA THR A 421 -0.77 -2.12 36.18
C THR A 421 -1.63 -2.50 37.39
N PRO A 422 -1.76 -1.67 38.45
CA PRO A 422 -2.65 -1.98 39.58
C PRO A 422 -4.11 -2.20 39.16
N LEU A 423 -4.61 -1.39 38.23
CA LEU A 423 -6.00 -1.51 37.75
C LEU A 423 -6.21 -2.77 36.90
N ALA A 424 -5.26 -3.12 36.03
CA ALA A 424 -5.33 -4.37 35.27
C ALA A 424 -5.29 -5.59 36.20
N GLU A 425 -4.49 -5.54 37.28
CA GLU A 425 -4.42 -6.62 38.26
C GLU A 425 -5.73 -6.79 39.01
N ALA A 426 -6.29 -5.69 39.53
CA ALA A 426 -7.58 -5.72 40.23
C ALA A 426 -8.70 -6.27 39.33
N LEU A 427 -8.72 -5.88 38.05
CA LEU A 427 -9.67 -6.41 37.07
C LEU A 427 -9.45 -7.90 36.80
N ARG A 428 -8.19 -8.34 36.65
CA ARG A 428 -7.87 -9.75 36.45
C ARG A 428 -8.36 -10.60 37.62
N SER A 429 -8.10 -10.16 38.86
CA SER A 429 -8.60 -10.84 40.06
C SER A 429 -10.13 -10.88 40.12
N ALA A 430 -10.81 -9.80 39.73
CA ALA A 430 -12.27 -9.74 39.71
C ALA A 430 -12.91 -10.59 38.60
N MET A 431 -12.24 -10.75 37.45
CA MET A 431 -12.68 -11.58 36.33
C MET A 431 -12.44 -13.08 36.56
N GLY A 432 -11.42 -13.45 37.34
CA GLY A 432 -11.11 -14.85 37.68
C GLY A 432 -10.70 -15.68 36.46
N GLN A 433 -11.32 -16.86 36.29
CA GLN A 433 -10.95 -17.85 35.28
C GLN A 433 -10.99 -17.31 33.83
N GLU A 434 -11.94 -16.42 33.53
CA GLU A 434 -12.06 -15.84 32.19
C GLU A 434 -10.84 -14.99 31.81
N ALA A 435 -10.23 -14.28 32.77
CA ALA A 435 -9.02 -13.51 32.50
C ALA A 435 -7.79 -14.40 32.25
N GLU A 436 -7.71 -15.56 32.92
CA GLU A 436 -6.64 -16.53 32.68
C GLU A 436 -6.80 -17.21 31.31
N GLU A 437 -8.03 -17.53 30.88
CA GLU A 437 -8.31 -18.03 29.53
C GLU A 437 -7.96 -17.00 28.46
N ILE A 438 -8.28 -15.72 28.68
CA ILE A 438 -7.88 -14.64 27.78
C ILE A 438 -6.35 -14.57 27.71
N ASN A 439 -5.66 -14.55 28.85
CA ASN A 439 -4.22 -14.41 28.91
C ASN A 439 -3.47 -15.60 28.27
N ALA A 440 -3.93 -16.84 28.51
CA ALA A 440 -3.37 -18.05 27.89
C ALA A 440 -3.48 -18.02 26.35
N ASN A 441 -4.55 -17.43 25.83
CA ASN A 441 -4.79 -17.28 24.39
C ASN A 441 -3.97 -16.16 23.72
N LEU A 442 -3.19 -15.37 24.46
CA LEU A 442 -2.35 -14.28 23.93
C LEU A 442 -0.88 -14.66 23.73
N GLY A 443 -0.44 -15.84 24.23
CA GLY A 443 0.96 -16.26 24.21
C GLY A 443 1.59 -16.31 22.81
N GLY A 444 2.70 -15.58 22.61
CA GLY A 444 3.49 -15.59 21.38
C GLY A 444 2.97 -14.71 20.23
N GLN A 445 1.87 -13.97 20.44
CA GLN A 445 1.21 -13.18 19.39
C GLN A 445 1.58 -11.69 19.44
N ASN A 446 1.47 -11.02 18.28
CA ASN A 446 1.80 -9.61 18.12
C ASN A 446 0.60 -8.81 17.59
N PHE A 447 0.64 -7.48 17.76
CA PHE A 447 -0.43 -6.55 17.38
C PHE A 447 -0.85 -6.57 15.89
N PHE A 448 -0.15 -7.30 15.03
CA PHE A 448 -0.57 -7.46 13.63
C PHE A 448 -1.73 -8.46 13.47
N ASP A 449 -2.04 -9.27 14.50
CA ASP A 449 -3.26 -10.09 14.53
C ASP A 449 -4.49 -9.26 14.97
N VAL A 450 -4.83 -8.26 14.16
CA VAL A 450 -5.88 -7.27 14.43
C VAL A 450 -7.24 -7.93 14.66
N LEU A 451 -7.52 -9.06 14.00
CA LEU A 451 -8.76 -9.83 14.17
C LEU A 451 -8.86 -10.42 15.57
N LYS A 452 -7.76 -10.97 16.10
CA LYS A 452 -7.74 -11.51 17.45
C LYS A 452 -7.82 -10.40 18.50
N VAL A 453 -7.10 -9.30 18.29
CA VAL A 453 -7.19 -8.11 19.16
C VAL A 453 -8.62 -7.56 19.19
N ASP A 454 -9.31 -7.53 18.04
CA ASP A 454 -10.70 -7.09 17.96
C ASP A 454 -11.65 -8.02 18.72
N GLN A 455 -11.55 -9.34 18.49
CA GLN A 455 -12.39 -10.33 19.17
C GLN A 455 -12.17 -10.33 20.70
N VAL A 456 -10.92 -10.35 21.14
CA VAL A 456 -10.56 -10.38 22.58
C VAL A 456 -10.86 -9.03 23.22
N GLY A 457 -10.52 -7.93 22.56
CA GLY A 457 -10.72 -6.57 23.05
C GLY A 457 -12.18 -6.27 23.35
N ARG A 458 -13.09 -6.57 22.41
CA ARG A 458 -14.54 -6.33 22.59
C ARG A 458 -15.10 -7.01 23.84
N ARG A 459 -14.73 -8.29 24.05
CA ARG A 459 -15.11 -9.04 25.25
C ARG A 459 -14.51 -8.43 26.51
N LEU A 460 -13.21 -8.14 26.48
CA LEU A 460 -12.47 -7.62 27.63
C LEU A 460 -13.00 -6.24 28.07
N TRP A 461 -13.29 -5.33 27.13
CA TRP A 461 -13.78 -3.99 27.47
C TRP A 461 -15.21 -4.03 28.01
N ALA A 462 -16.07 -4.90 27.48
CA ALA A 462 -17.43 -5.08 28.01
C ALA A 462 -17.40 -5.54 29.48
N GLU A 463 -16.58 -6.54 29.80
CA GLU A 463 -16.43 -7.02 31.18
C GLU A 463 -15.75 -5.99 32.08
N ALA A 464 -14.74 -5.28 31.59
CA ALA A 464 -14.12 -4.20 32.34
C ALA A 464 -15.12 -3.09 32.68
N ALA A 465 -15.98 -2.69 31.73
CA ALA A 465 -17.02 -1.68 31.99
C ALA A 465 -18.04 -2.15 33.05
N ARG A 466 -18.31 -3.47 33.13
CA ARG A 466 -19.26 -4.06 34.08
C ARG A 466 -18.68 -4.18 35.49
N LEU A 467 -17.42 -4.60 35.62
CA LEU A 467 -16.78 -4.93 36.89
C LEU A 467 -16.17 -3.73 37.60
N THR A 468 -15.63 -2.76 36.86
CA THR A 468 -14.91 -1.60 37.41
C THR A 468 -15.67 -0.80 38.48
N PRO A 469 -16.98 -0.53 38.36
CA PRO A 469 -17.72 0.20 39.39
C PRO A 469 -17.68 -0.43 40.79
N GLY A 470 -17.45 -1.74 40.89
CA GLY A 470 -17.35 -2.47 42.15
C GLY A 470 -15.94 -2.67 42.68
N LEU A 471 -14.91 -2.16 41.99
CA LEU A 471 -13.51 -2.35 42.39
C LEU A 471 -13.08 -1.35 43.47
N SER A 472 -12.31 -1.85 44.43
CA SER A 472 -11.54 -1.02 45.36
C SER A 472 -10.05 -1.19 45.07
N LEU A 473 -9.37 -0.10 44.69
CA LEU A 473 -7.93 -0.12 44.41
C LEU A 473 -7.05 -0.03 45.67
N GLN A 474 -7.65 0.01 46.87
CA GLN A 474 -6.95 0.30 48.12
C GLN A 474 -5.84 -0.70 48.48
N GLU A 475 -5.90 -1.94 47.98
CA GLU A 475 -4.94 -3.00 48.33
C GLU A 475 -3.67 -3.01 47.45
N GLY A 476 -3.66 -2.35 46.29
CA GLY A 476 -2.56 -2.40 45.30
C GLY A 476 -1.78 -1.09 45.07
N LEU A 477 -2.12 -0.03 45.82
CA LEU A 477 -1.66 1.35 45.57
C LEU A 477 -0.55 1.95 46.47
N PRO A 478 0.13 1.25 47.42
CA PRO A 478 0.97 1.95 48.41
C PRO A 478 2.16 2.74 47.82
N THR A 479 2.47 2.58 46.54
CA THR A 479 3.53 3.31 45.81
C THR A 479 3.05 4.53 45.01
N ILE A 480 1.75 4.73 44.82
CA ILE A 480 1.19 5.83 44.03
C ILE A 480 0.37 6.72 44.97
N ASN A 481 0.91 7.88 45.37
CA ASN A 481 0.32 8.83 46.34
C ASN A 481 -1.01 9.45 45.85
N LEU A 482 -2.06 8.65 45.71
CA LEU A 482 -3.41 9.07 45.31
C LEU A 482 -4.39 8.92 46.48
N SER A 483 -5.25 9.91 46.67
CA SER A 483 -6.35 9.83 47.63
C SER A 483 -7.47 8.90 47.16
N ALA A 484 -8.32 8.43 48.09
CA ALA A 484 -9.47 7.60 47.77
C ALA A 484 -10.42 8.26 46.75
N ASN A 485 -10.63 9.58 46.85
CA ASN A 485 -11.46 10.34 45.91
C ASN A 485 -10.85 10.34 44.50
N GLN A 486 -9.54 10.54 44.38
CA GLN A 486 -8.84 10.50 43.10
C GLN A 486 -8.89 9.10 42.47
N CYS A 487 -8.79 8.04 43.28
CA CYS A 487 -8.94 6.67 42.79
C CYS A 487 -10.36 6.41 42.26
N SER A 488 -11.38 6.87 42.98
CA SER A 488 -12.79 6.76 42.56
C SER A 488 -13.05 7.52 41.25
N GLU A 489 -12.46 8.70 41.08
CA GLU A 489 -12.56 9.49 39.85
C GLU A 489 -11.94 8.74 38.66
N LEU A 490 -10.74 8.18 38.83
CA LEU A 490 -10.07 7.40 37.78
C LEU A 490 -10.83 6.12 37.42
N LEU A 491 -11.42 5.42 38.39
CA LEU A 491 -12.29 4.26 38.13
C LEU A 491 -13.54 4.65 37.34
N THR A 492 -14.15 5.79 37.67
CA THR A 492 -15.32 6.32 36.95
C THR A 492 -14.96 6.65 35.51
N LEU A 493 -13.84 7.34 35.29
CA LEU A 493 -13.31 7.65 33.96
C LEU A 493 -13.00 6.39 33.15
N ALA A 494 -12.33 5.42 33.76
CA ALA A 494 -11.98 4.18 33.09
C ALA A 494 -13.23 3.39 32.67
N THR A 495 -14.23 3.32 33.56
CA THR A 495 -15.53 2.70 33.26
C THR A 495 -16.20 3.34 32.05
N GLY A 496 -16.24 4.68 32.00
CA GLY A 496 -16.88 5.40 30.90
C GLY A 496 -16.20 5.18 29.55
N ILE A 497 -14.86 5.11 29.55
CA ILE A 497 -14.12 4.78 28.34
C ILE A 497 -14.35 3.33 27.89
N TRP A 498 -14.36 2.37 28.83
CA TRP A 498 -14.62 0.97 28.48
C TRP A 498 -16.03 0.73 27.93
N ARG A 499 -17.05 1.44 28.44
CA ARG A 499 -18.42 1.38 27.92
C ARG A 499 -18.52 1.78 26.45
N HIS A 500 -17.62 2.64 25.99
CA HIS A 500 -17.57 3.13 24.61
C HIS A 500 -16.37 2.63 23.81
N ALA A 501 -15.61 1.68 24.38
CA ALA A 501 -14.35 1.20 23.80
C ALA A 501 -14.53 0.60 22.41
N GLU A 502 -15.65 -0.07 22.15
CA GLU A 502 -15.94 -0.65 20.85
C GLU A 502 -15.97 0.42 19.74
N GLY A 503 -16.76 1.49 19.93
CA GLY A 503 -16.85 2.58 18.96
C GLY A 503 -15.51 3.31 18.79
N ILE A 504 -14.80 3.55 19.89
CA ILE A 504 -13.45 4.16 19.87
C ILE A 504 -12.48 3.27 19.09
N TRP A 505 -12.49 1.96 19.34
CA TRP A 505 -11.62 1.00 18.69
C TRP A 505 -11.90 0.90 17.19
N GLU A 506 -13.17 0.84 16.79
CA GLU A 506 -13.58 0.83 15.39
C GLU A 506 -13.07 2.06 14.63
N ALA A 507 -13.21 3.25 15.22
CA ALA A 507 -12.65 4.46 14.65
C ALA A 507 -11.11 4.47 14.64
N LYS A 508 -10.46 3.88 15.66
CA LYS A 508 -8.99 3.75 15.72
C LYS A 508 -8.44 2.79 14.68
N LEU A 509 -9.16 1.72 14.34
CA LEU A 509 -8.77 0.82 13.27
C LEU A 509 -8.81 1.52 11.90
N ALA A 510 -9.76 2.44 11.69
CA ALA A 510 -9.83 3.28 10.50
C ALA A 510 -8.89 4.51 10.56
N ALA A 511 -8.16 4.72 11.65
CA ALA A 511 -7.39 5.95 11.87
C ALA A 511 -6.26 6.16 10.86
N PHE A 512 -5.71 5.05 10.34
CA PHE A 512 -4.66 5.09 9.31
C PHE A 512 -5.15 5.63 7.97
N SER A 513 -6.38 5.31 7.58
CA SER A 513 -7.04 5.88 6.39
C SER A 513 -7.72 7.22 6.65
N GLY A 514 -7.75 7.67 7.92
CA GLY A 514 -8.66 8.69 8.42
C GLY A 514 -10.05 8.10 8.68
N PRO A 515 -10.56 8.15 9.92
CA PRO A 515 -11.90 7.62 10.22
C PRO A 515 -12.96 8.52 9.56
N SER A 516 -14.03 7.92 9.03
CA SER A 516 -15.13 8.66 8.42
C SER A 516 -15.88 9.50 9.46
N THR A 517 -16.67 10.46 9.00
CA THR A 517 -17.51 11.29 9.88
C THR A 517 -18.47 10.43 10.72
N GLU A 518 -18.98 9.35 10.16
CA GLU A 518 -19.89 8.41 10.81
C GLU A 518 -19.17 7.62 11.90
N LEU A 519 -17.96 7.12 11.61
CA LEU A 519 -17.13 6.41 12.60
C LEU A 519 -16.72 7.32 13.76
N VAL A 520 -16.28 8.56 13.47
CA VAL A 520 -15.95 9.53 14.53
C VAL A 520 -17.18 9.88 15.35
N THR A 521 -18.33 10.08 14.71
CA THR A 521 -19.59 10.39 15.41
C THR A 521 -20.02 9.22 16.29
N ALA A 522 -20.00 8.00 15.78
CA ALA A 522 -20.34 6.80 16.53
C ALA A 522 -19.41 6.60 17.74
N ALA A 523 -18.12 6.87 17.58
CA ALA A 523 -17.13 6.76 18.66
C ALA A 523 -17.30 7.82 19.76
N LEU A 524 -17.74 9.04 19.42
CA LEU A 524 -17.74 10.17 20.34
C LEU A 524 -19.13 10.57 20.87
N LYS A 525 -20.23 10.13 20.25
CA LYS A 525 -21.59 10.48 20.67
C LYS A 525 -21.91 10.00 22.09
N GLY A 526 -21.52 8.78 22.43
CA GLY A 526 -21.66 8.22 23.78
C GLY A 526 -20.80 8.97 24.80
N PRO A 527 -19.47 9.07 24.60
CA PRO A 527 -18.58 9.83 25.48
C PRO A 527 -19.02 11.28 25.74
N ALA A 528 -19.63 11.95 24.75
CA ALA A 528 -20.17 13.30 24.90
C ALA A 528 -21.30 13.39 25.93
N GLN A 529 -22.04 12.31 26.17
CA GLN A 529 -23.14 12.23 27.14
C GLN A 529 -22.66 11.87 28.55
N GLU A 530 -21.49 11.23 28.68
CA GLU A 530 -20.93 10.83 29.98
C GLU A 530 -20.17 11.96 30.70
N GLY A 531 -19.78 12.99 29.96
CA GLY A 531 -19.17 14.19 30.51
C GLY A 531 -17.87 14.58 29.81
N GLN A 532 -17.40 15.77 30.17
CA GLN A 532 -16.27 16.43 29.50
C GLN A 532 -14.99 15.59 29.53
N ALA A 533 -14.66 14.97 30.67
CA ALA A 533 -13.42 14.23 30.82
C ALA A 533 -13.40 12.91 30.02
N VAL A 534 -14.51 12.18 29.95
CA VAL A 534 -14.65 10.96 29.11
C VAL A 534 -14.59 11.33 27.63
N PHE A 535 -15.27 12.41 27.22
CA PHE A 535 -15.18 12.92 25.85
C PHE A 535 -13.74 13.31 25.47
N SER A 536 -13.03 14.03 26.35
CA SER A 536 -11.64 14.43 26.13
C SER A 536 -10.70 13.22 25.97
N MET A 537 -10.86 12.19 26.80
CA MET A 537 -10.08 10.96 26.70
C MET A 537 -10.37 10.20 25.39
N ALA A 538 -11.64 10.06 25.02
CA ALA A 538 -12.03 9.41 23.77
C ALA A 538 -11.48 10.16 22.55
N LEU A 539 -11.61 11.50 22.52
CA LEU A 539 -11.07 12.33 21.44
C LEU A 539 -9.55 12.25 21.38
N ALA A 540 -8.85 12.37 22.52
CA ALA A 540 -7.40 12.18 22.57
C ALA A 540 -6.98 10.81 22.03
N SER A 541 -7.79 9.77 22.24
CA SER A 541 -7.52 8.44 21.69
C SER A 541 -7.68 8.31 20.19
N LEU A 542 -8.67 8.99 19.61
CA LEU A 542 -8.78 9.08 18.16
C LEU A 542 -7.61 9.87 17.57
N LEU A 543 -7.23 11.00 18.20
CA LEU A 543 -6.17 11.87 17.71
C LEU A 543 -4.77 11.26 17.80
N ASP A 544 -4.53 10.29 18.70
CA ASP A 544 -3.21 9.66 18.81
C ASP A 544 -2.78 8.93 17.54
N ARG A 545 -3.74 8.33 16.82
CA ARG A 545 -3.50 7.52 15.62
C ARG A 545 -4.12 8.11 14.35
N ALA A 546 -4.87 9.20 14.45
CA ALA A 546 -5.53 9.81 13.30
C ALA A 546 -4.51 10.36 12.31
N GLN A 547 -4.59 9.88 11.06
CA GLN A 547 -3.94 10.53 9.93
C GLN A 547 -4.56 11.92 9.65
N SER A 548 -5.80 12.14 10.09
CA SER A 548 -6.53 13.40 9.92
C SER A 548 -7.08 14.02 11.20
N PRO A 549 -6.21 14.47 12.13
CA PRO A 549 -6.62 15.09 13.39
C PRO A 549 -7.60 16.26 13.20
N GLY A 550 -7.40 17.13 12.22
CA GLY A 550 -8.29 18.27 11.98
C GLY A 550 -9.70 17.87 11.57
N SER A 551 -9.86 16.81 10.77
CA SER A 551 -11.18 16.27 10.38
C SER A 551 -11.90 15.63 11.57
N VAL A 552 -11.15 14.89 12.39
CA VAL A 552 -11.65 14.30 13.64
C VAL A 552 -12.11 15.40 14.58
N ILE A 553 -11.30 16.46 14.80
CA ILE A 553 -11.64 17.62 15.63
C ILE A 553 -12.86 18.35 15.08
N LYS A 554 -12.95 18.59 13.76
CA LYS A 554 -14.09 19.25 13.13
C LYS A 554 -15.40 18.48 13.35
N THR A 555 -15.34 17.15 13.29
CA THR A 555 -16.49 16.30 13.56
C THR A 555 -16.83 16.29 15.05
N ALA A 556 -15.82 16.16 15.91
CA ALA A 556 -15.96 16.19 17.36
C ALA A 556 -16.56 17.52 17.87
N ALA A 557 -16.20 18.65 17.24
CA ALA A 557 -16.73 19.97 17.58
C ALA A 557 -18.25 20.12 17.35
N ARG A 558 -18.84 19.28 16.49
CA ARG A 558 -20.31 19.21 16.32
C ARG A 558 -21.00 18.53 17.50
N LEU A 559 -20.25 17.75 18.29
CA LEU A 559 -20.75 17.00 19.45
C LEU A 559 -20.45 17.71 20.76
N SER A 560 -19.30 18.39 20.87
CA SER A 560 -18.94 19.14 22.07
C SER A 560 -18.01 20.32 21.75
N PRO A 561 -18.25 21.51 22.34
CA PRO A 561 -17.45 22.70 22.10
C PRO A 561 -15.99 22.56 22.59
N ILE A 562 -15.68 21.63 23.49
CA ILE A 562 -14.33 21.43 24.01
C ILE A 562 -13.32 20.94 22.97
N ALA A 563 -13.79 20.37 21.85
CA ALA A 563 -12.92 19.87 20.80
C ALA A 563 -11.94 20.94 20.28
N GLY A 564 -12.36 22.22 20.25
CA GLY A 564 -11.48 23.35 19.89
C GLY A 564 -10.35 23.56 20.90
N SER A 565 -10.63 23.44 22.20
CA SER A 565 -9.60 23.57 23.25
C SER A 565 -8.58 22.44 23.24
N ILE A 566 -8.99 21.22 22.86
CA ILE A 566 -8.08 20.08 22.71
C ILE A 566 -7.13 20.29 21.51
N ALA A 567 -7.61 20.95 20.45
CA ALA A 567 -6.75 21.36 19.33
C ALA A 567 -5.69 22.40 19.77
N ASP A 568 -6.07 23.33 20.65
CA ASP A 568 -5.14 24.33 21.20
C ASP A 568 -4.09 23.69 22.09
N GLU A 569 -4.48 22.79 23.00
CA GLU A 569 -3.53 22.04 23.85
C GLU A 569 -2.50 21.30 22.98
N LYS A 570 -2.95 20.72 21.87
CA LYS A 570 -2.07 20.05 20.92
C LYS A 570 -1.08 21.01 20.24
N LEU A 571 -1.52 22.23 19.94
CA LEU A 571 -0.67 23.27 19.34
C LEU A 571 0.37 23.78 20.36
N ASP A 572 -0.03 23.94 21.62
CA ASP A 572 0.85 24.33 22.72
C ASP A 572 1.92 23.27 22.98
N ASP A 573 1.55 21.98 22.97
CA ASP A 573 2.49 20.86 23.04
C ASP A 573 3.53 20.89 21.92
N LEU A 574 3.11 21.25 20.70
CA LEU A 574 4.01 21.36 19.54
C LEU A 574 4.93 22.58 19.64
N ALA A 575 4.43 23.70 20.17
CA ALA A 575 5.20 24.92 20.37
C ALA A 575 6.26 24.77 21.49
N ALA A 576 5.94 23.99 22.53
CA ALA A 576 6.87 23.67 23.61
C ALA A 576 7.90 22.59 23.25
N ALA A 577 7.71 21.89 22.14
CA ALA A 577 8.62 20.82 21.71
C ALA A 577 9.98 21.39 21.24
N PRO A 578 11.08 20.64 21.39
CA PRO A 578 12.38 21.02 20.84
C PRO A 578 12.33 21.25 19.33
N ALA A 579 13.26 22.08 18.84
CA ALA A 579 13.42 22.36 17.42
C ALA A 579 13.49 21.08 16.57
N LEU A 580 12.64 21.01 15.55
CA LEU A 580 12.59 19.85 14.66
C LEU A 580 13.91 19.71 13.89
N SER A 581 14.51 18.52 13.96
CA SER A 581 15.63 18.10 13.11
C SER A 581 15.18 16.96 12.20
N LEU A 582 15.45 17.07 10.90
CA LEU A 582 15.14 16.04 9.92
C LEU A 582 16.36 15.14 9.68
N PRO A 583 16.17 13.81 9.57
CA PRO A 583 17.28 12.88 9.35
C PRO A 583 17.86 13.05 7.93
N THR A 584 19.12 13.44 7.82
CA THR A 584 19.79 13.64 6.52
C THR A 584 20.17 12.34 5.81
N GLU A 585 20.42 11.28 6.58
CA GLU A 585 20.82 9.96 6.08
C GLU A 585 19.65 9.10 5.59
N ASP A 586 18.41 9.47 5.97
CA ASP A 586 17.19 8.77 5.60
C ASP A 586 16.20 9.73 4.92
N PRO A 587 16.32 9.88 3.59
CA PRO A 587 15.49 10.79 2.81
C PRO A 587 13.98 10.55 2.94
N VAL A 588 13.55 9.28 2.94
CA VAL A 588 12.11 8.95 3.01
C VAL A 588 11.55 9.35 4.35
N ARG A 589 12.29 9.11 5.41
CA ARG A 589 11.84 9.48 6.74
C ARG A 589 11.83 10.99 6.93
N ALA A 590 12.83 11.71 6.42
CA ALA A 590 12.80 13.17 6.41
C ALA A 590 11.58 13.73 5.67
N ALA A 591 11.29 13.19 4.48
CA ALA A 591 10.10 13.52 3.71
C ALA A 591 8.81 13.28 4.51
N HIS A 592 8.69 12.09 5.10
CA HIS A 592 7.51 11.71 5.89
C HIS A 592 7.31 12.64 7.09
N MET A 593 8.36 12.91 7.86
CA MET A 593 8.31 13.80 9.02
C MET A 593 7.93 15.24 8.63
N ALA A 594 8.52 15.78 7.56
CA ALA A 594 8.21 17.12 7.07
C ALA A 594 6.74 17.23 6.62
N GLU A 595 6.26 16.26 5.84
CA GLU A 595 4.88 16.24 5.34
C GLU A 595 3.84 16.12 6.47
N GLU A 596 4.07 15.24 7.44
CA GLU A 596 3.17 15.06 8.57
C GLU A 596 3.06 16.32 9.42
N MET A 597 4.19 16.94 9.74
CA MET A 597 4.22 18.14 10.57
C MET A 597 3.57 19.34 9.85
N VAL A 598 3.90 19.57 8.57
CA VAL A 598 3.28 20.66 7.79
C VAL A 598 1.79 20.43 7.61
N SER A 599 1.37 19.18 7.38
CA SER A 599 -0.04 18.87 7.23
C SER A 599 -0.78 19.12 8.54
N LEU A 600 -0.30 18.54 9.65
CA LEU A 600 -0.87 18.71 10.99
C LEU A 600 -1.08 20.19 11.36
N LEU A 601 -0.06 21.02 11.19
CA LEU A 601 -0.15 22.45 11.52
C LEU A 601 -1.22 23.16 10.68
N LYS A 602 -1.29 22.88 9.38
CA LYS A 602 -2.31 23.48 8.50
C LYS A 602 -3.73 23.02 8.82
N GLU A 603 -3.93 21.78 9.28
CA GLU A 603 -5.28 21.35 9.70
C GLU A 603 -5.68 22.03 10.99
N LEU A 604 -4.77 22.10 11.97
CA LEU A 604 -5.01 22.78 13.25
C LEU A 604 -5.39 24.25 13.02
N GLU A 605 -4.78 24.92 12.04
CA GLU A 605 -5.16 26.28 11.61
C GLU A 605 -6.65 26.37 11.22
N THR A 606 -7.18 25.36 10.55
CA THR A 606 -8.57 25.31 10.04
C THR A 606 -9.58 24.65 10.98
N THR A 607 -9.15 24.17 12.15
CA THR A 607 -10.06 23.56 13.13
C THR A 607 -10.98 24.61 13.78
N PRO A 608 -12.16 24.21 14.28
CA PRO A 608 -13.04 25.11 15.03
C PRO A 608 -12.31 25.85 16.17
N PRO A 609 -12.68 27.11 16.45
CA PRO A 609 -12.00 27.92 17.44
C PRO A 609 -12.11 27.30 18.83
N GLY A 610 -11.00 27.32 19.57
CA GLY A 610 -10.93 26.93 20.97
C GLY A 610 -10.78 28.16 21.88
N ARG A 611 -9.86 28.06 22.83
CA ARG A 611 -9.39 29.16 23.68
C ARG A 611 -8.52 30.15 22.90
N GLN A 612 -7.75 29.67 21.92
CA GLN A 612 -6.85 30.51 21.14
C GLN A 612 -7.58 31.17 19.98
N THR A 613 -7.61 32.50 19.99
CA THR A 613 -8.25 33.33 18.95
C THR A 613 -7.36 33.58 17.74
N ASP A 614 -6.04 33.50 17.88
CA ASP A 614 -5.06 33.67 16.79
C ASP A 614 -4.01 32.54 16.76
N ARG A 615 -4.43 31.35 16.31
CA ARG A 615 -3.51 30.21 16.11
C ARG A 615 -2.43 30.49 15.08
N ARG A 616 -2.66 31.44 14.16
CA ARG A 616 -1.74 31.74 13.06
C ARG A 616 -0.42 32.33 13.59
N SER A 617 -0.48 33.08 14.69
CA SER A 617 0.68 33.61 15.40
C SER A 617 1.62 32.51 15.92
N ILE A 618 1.10 31.36 16.31
CA ILE A 618 1.88 30.20 16.79
C ILE A 618 2.30 29.28 15.63
N ILE A 619 1.41 29.07 14.66
CA ILE A 619 1.65 28.15 13.54
C ILE A 619 2.72 28.69 12.57
N SER A 620 2.74 29.99 12.29
CA SER A 620 3.65 30.57 11.29
C SER A 620 5.13 30.38 11.65
N PRO A 621 5.59 30.63 12.90
CA PRO A 621 6.95 30.30 13.33
C PRO A 621 7.31 28.82 13.19
N LEU A 622 6.39 27.91 13.55
CA LEU A 622 6.61 26.46 13.44
C LEU A 622 6.75 26.01 11.98
N LEU A 623 5.91 26.53 11.07
CA LEU A 623 6.02 26.26 9.64
C LEU A 623 7.37 26.74 9.09
N ASN A 624 7.80 27.96 9.43
CA ASN A 624 9.10 28.49 8.99
C ASN A 624 10.26 27.61 9.47
N GLN A 625 10.21 27.13 10.71
CA GLN A 625 11.22 26.23 11.26
C GLN A 625 11.30 24.90 10.49
N ILE A 626 10.15 24.26 10.22
CA ILE A 626 10.09 23.01 9.46
C ILE A 626 10.55 23.24 8.02
N GLY A 627 10.19 24.37 7.41
CA GLY A 627 10.63 24.75 6.07
C GLY A 627 12.15 24.86 5.96
N LYS A 628 12.80 25.56 6.89
CA LYS A 628 14.28 25.68 6.93
C LYS A 628 14.96 24.33 7.17
N ALA A 629 14.42 23.51 8.06
CA ALA A 629 14.94 22.15 8.29
C ALA A 629 14.82 21.27 7.02
N SER A 630 13.72 21.42 6.28
CA SER A 630 13.46 20.73 5.01
C SER A 630 14.46 21.15 3.93
N GLU A 631 14.72 22.44 3.79
CA GLU A 631 15.71 22.97 2.85
C GLU A 631 17.13 22.45 3.16
N ALA A 632 17.55 22.54 4.43
CA ALA A 632 18.87 22.08 4.86
C ALA A 632 19.06 20.57 4.62
N ALA A 633 18.04 19.76 4.93
CA ALA A 633 18.06 18.32 4.68
C ALA A 633 18.12 18.01 3.17
N ALA A 634 17.32 18.69 2.35
CA ALA A 634 17.33 18.52 0.89
C ALA A 634 18.68 18.88 0.28
N ARG A 635 19.29 20.00 0.69
CA ARG A 635 20.62 20.43 0.23
C ARG A 635 21.69 19.38 0.54
N HIS A 636 21.71 18.89 1.78
CA HIS A 636 22.62 17.83 2.19
C HIS A 636 22.45 16.56 1.32
N MET A 637 21.21 16.11 1.11
CA MET A 637 20.92 14.92 0.31
C MET A 637 21.31 15.10 -1.16
N VAL A 638 21.10 16.28 -1.74
CA VAL A 638 21.54 16.57 -3.11
C VAL A 638 23.06 16.45 -3.21
N GLU A 639 23.80 17.13 -2.33
CA GLU A 639 25.26 17.19 -2.36
C GLU A 639 25.93 15.85 -2.03
N ARG A 640 25.42 15.13 -1.03
CA ARG A 640 26.07 13.92 -0.49
C ARG A 640 25.55 12.61 -1.06
N GLN A 641 24.37 12.61 -1.69
CA GLN A 641 23.75 11.38 -2.21
C GLN A 641 23.40 11.49 -3.70
N LEU A 642 22.63 12.50 -4.13
CA LEU A 642 22.13 12.56 -5.50
C LEU A 642 23.25 12.82 -6.52
N LEU A 643 24.05 13.87 -6.31
CA LEU A 643 25.10 14.24 -7.26
C LEU A 643 26.17 13.14 -7.41
N PRO A 644 26.68 12.51 -6.32
CA PRO A 644 27.56 11.36 -6.45
C PRO A 644 26.94 10.19 -7.21
N ALA A 645 25.66 9.88 -6.96
CA ALA A 645 24.98 8.77 -7.64
C ALA A 645 24.79 9.00 -9.15
N LEU A 646 24.67 10.27 -9.59
CA LEU A 646 24.63 10.63 -11.01
C LEU A 646 26.01 10.56 -11.69
N GLN A 647 27.12 10.66 -10.94
CA GLN A 647 28.48 10.68 -11.48
C GLN A 647 29.10 9.30 -11.67
N ASN A 648 28.76 8.30 -10.84
CA ASN A 648 29.36 6.97 -10.90
C ASN A 648 28.31 5.83 -10.82
N PRO A 649 27.55 5.58 -11.89
CA PRO A 649 26.47 4.57 -11.90
C PRO A 649 26.95 3.09 -11.98
N ASN A 650 28.24 2.79 -11.79
CA ASN A 650 28.88 1.50 -12.06
C ASN A 650 28.67 0.44 -10.95
N ALA A 651 28.74 -0.89 -11.13
CA ALA A 651 28.46 -1.82 -12.23
C ALA A 651 28.50 -3.26 -11.65
N LYS A 652 27.31 -3.82 -11.39
CA LYS A 652 26.92 -5.26 -11.26
C LYS A 652 25.39 -5.33 -11.06
N HIS A 653 24.82 -4.28 -10.44
CA HIS A 653 23.38 -4.10 -10.18
C HIS A 653 22.86 -2.77 -10.79
N ARG A 654 23.04 -2.55 -12.10
CA ARG A 654 22.69 -1.27 -12.77
C ARG A 654 21.23 -0.87 -12.55
N ALA A 655 20.29 -1.81 -12.63
CA ALA A 655 18.87 -1.54 -12.44
C ALA A 655 18.53 -1.13 -10.99
N ALA A 656 19.11 -1.79 -9.99
CA ALA A 656 18.91 -1.45 -8.58
C ALA A 656 19.47 -0.06 -8.22
N VAL A 657 20.59 0.35 -8.83
CA VAL A 657 21.15 1.70 -8.67
C VAL A 657 20.19 2.75 -9.21
N VAL A 658 19.62 2.54 -10.41
CA VAL A 658 18.61 3.45 -10.98
C VAL A 658 17.40 3.56 -10.05
N VAL A 659 16.88 2.43 -9.56
CA VAL A 659 15.75 2.41 -8.61
C VAL A 659 16.09 3.18 -7.34
N ASN A 660 17.32 3.09 -6.85
CA ASN A 660 17.78 3.86 -5.69
C ASN A 660 17.84 5.37 -5.97
N ILE A 661 18.31 5.78 -7.16
CA ILE A 661 18.33 7.20 -7.55
C ILE A 661 16.89 7.74 -7.67
N GLU A 662 15.99 6.99 -8.30
CA GLU A 662 14.58 7.42 -8.37
C GLU A 662 13.94 7.50 -6.98
N HIS A 663 14.29 6.60 -6.07
CA HIS A 663 13.82 6.62 -4.69
C HIS A 663 14.28 7.88 -3.95
N LEU A 664 15.55 8.25 -4.08
CA LEU A 664 16.11 9.50 -3.55
C LEU A 664 15.43 10.73 -4.18
N ALA A 665 15.24 10.72 -5.50
CA ALA A 665 14.58 11.80 -6.23
C ALA A 665 13.13 12.03 -5.72
N ARG A 666 12.38 10.95 -5.46
CA ARG A 666 11.02 11.04 -4.90
C ARG A 666 11.03 11.63 -3.48
N ALA A 667 11.95 11.18 -2.64
CA ALA A 667 12.08 11.71 -1.28
C ALA A 667 12.43 13.20 -1.29
N LEU A 668 13.39 13.61 -2.13
CA LEU A 668 13.75 15.02 -2.33
C LEU A 668 12.55 15.85 -2.78
N ARG A 669 11.78 15.37 -3.78
CA ARG A 669 10.58 16.07 -4.26
C ARG A 669 9.54 16.22 -3.16
N ARG A 670 9.35 15.20 -2.32
CA ARG A 670 8.42 15.24 -1.18
C ARG A 670 8.86 16.24 -0.11
N ILE A 671 10.15 16.29 0.22
CA ILE A 671 10.72 17.30 1.13
C ILE A 671 10.52 18.71 0.56
N GLU A 672 10.79 18.90 -0.73
CA GLU A 672 10.58 20.18 -1.42
C GLU A 672 9.11 20.61 -1.35
N MET A 673 8.17 19.72 -1.68
CA MET A 673 6.73 20.01 -1.59
C MET A 673 6.30 20.38 -0.18
N ALA A 674 6.81 19.69 0.85
CA ALA A 674 6.53 20.02 2.25
C ALA A 674 7.11 21.38 2.64
N GLY A 675 8.37 21.66 2.30
CA GLY A 675 9.04 22.92 2.60
C GLY A 675 8.41 24.13 1.91
N ARG A 676 8.02 23.98 0.62
CA ARG A 676 7.25 25.00 -0.11
C ARG A 676 5.87 25.23 0.51
N ARG A 677 5.17 24.17 0.91
CA ARG A 677 3.90 24.30 1.65
C ARG A 677 4.10 25.00 2.99
N ALA A 678 5.27 24.91 3.61
CA ALA A 678 5.61 25.61 4.85
C ALA A 678 5.99 27.09 4.63
N GLY A 679 6.16 27.53 3.38
CA GLY A 679 6.42 28.93 3.02
C GLY A 679 7.84 29.24 2.56
N ILE A 680 8.72 28.25 2.42
CA ILE A 680 10.09 28.43 1.92
C ILE A 680 10.13 28.18 0.41
N VAL A 681 10.58 29.15 -0.38
CA VAL A 681 10.57 29.08 -1.86
C VAL A 681 11.99 29.21 -2.43
N ASP A 682 12.69 30.30 -2.10
CA ASP A 682 13.97 30.67 -2.74
C ASP A 682 15.05 29.58 -2.66
N GLY A 683 15.21 28.94 -1.50
CA GLY A 683 16.19 27.87 -1.31
C GLY A 683 15.91 26.62 -2.16
N PHE A 684 14.64 26.30 -2.40
CA PHE A 684 14.27 25.19 -3.27
C PHE A 684 14.40 25.54 -4.75
N ASP A 685 14.20 26.80 -5.15
CA ASP A 685 14.45 27.26 -6.52
C ASP A 685 15.95 27.22 -6.89
N GLU A 686 16.84 27.41 -5.92
CA GLU A 686 18.28 27.20 -6.08
C GLU A 686 18.62 25.71 -6.30
N LEU A 687 18.08 24.83 -5.47
CA LEU A 687 18.26 23.39 -5.61
C LEU A 687 17.73 22.89 -6.96
N GLU A 688 16.56 23.39 -7.39
CA GLU A 688 15.96 23.07 -8.68
C GLU A 688 16.89 23.38 -9.86
N ARG A 689 17.47 24.57 -9.87
CA ARG A 689 18.47 24.96 -10.87
C ARG A 689 19.69 24.04 -10.85
N LEU A 690 20.18 23.68 -9.66
CA LEU A 690 21.35 22.82 -9.50
C LEU A 690 21.13 21.42 -10.08
N TYR A 691 20.07 20.71 -9.67
CA TYR A 691 19.84 19.37 -10.20
C TYR A 691 19.42 19.38 -11.68
N LYS A 692 18.72 20.42 -12.18
CA LYS A 692 18.44 20.61 -13.61
C LYS A 692 19.73 20.71 -14.44
N GLN A 693 20.68 21.54 -14.02
CA GLN A 693 21.97 21.69 -14.70
C GLN A 693 22.73 20.36 -14.72
N LYS A 694 22.74 19.63 -13.60
CA LYS A 694 23.44 18.35 -13.48
C LYS A 694 22.80 17.25 -14.32
N LEU A 695 21.48 17.13 -14.31
CA LEU A 695 20.77 16.17 -15.17
C LEU A 695 21.02 16.43 -16.65
N LYS A 696 21.04 17.70 -17.09
CA LYS A 696 21.41 18.07 -18.47
C LYS A 696 22.84 17.67 -18.81
N ALA A 697 23.79 17.90 -17.90
CA ALA A 697 25.17 17.49 -18.09
C ALA A 697 25.30 15.95 -18.19
N THR A 698 24.61 15.20 -17.32
CA THR A 698 24.55 13.74 -17.38
C THR A 698 23.95 13.25 -18.69
N LEU A 699 22.87 13.86 -19.17
CA LEU A 699 22.23 13.52 -20.45
C LEU A 699 23.17 13.71 -21.65
N ASN A 700 23.98 14.77 -21.63
CA ASN A 700 24.96 15.06 -22.69
C ASN A 700 26.19 14.14 -22.65
N ALA A 701 26.47 13.52 -21.49
CA ALA A 701 27.66 12.71 -21.27
C ALA A 701 27.37 11.19 -21.30
N LEU A 702 26.21 10.76 -21.80
CA LEU A 702 25.86 9.33 -21.87
C LEU A 702 26.76 8.60 -22.89
N ASP A 703 27.62 7.70 -22.40
CA ASP A 703 28.64 7.00 -23.21
C ASP A 703 28.50 5.46 -23.20
N GLY A 704 27.33 4.93 -22.82
CA GLY A 704 27.00 3.50 -22.90
C GLY A 704 27.44 2.65 -21.70
N GLY A 705 28.05 3.26 -20.67
CA GLY A 705 28.56 2.56 -19.48
C GLY A 705 27.65 2.52 -18.25
N GLY A 706 26.47 3.19 -18.24
CA GLY A 706 25.70 3.44 -17.01
C GLY A 706 24.22 3.78 -17.22
N LEU A 707 23.78 4.92 -16.67
CA LEU A 707 22.43 5.47 -16.88
C LEU A 707 22.09 5.53 -18.37
N GLN A 708 20.84 5.27 -18.72
CA GLN A 708 20.33 5.41 -20.08
C GLN A 708 19.51 6.69 -20.18
N ARG A 709 19.29 7.17 -21.41
CA ARG A 709 18.47 8.36 -21.68
C ARG A 709 17.11 8.31 -20.96
N PRO A 710 16.34 7.19 -20.99
CA PRO A 710 15.07 7.12 -20.27
C PRO A 710 15.22 7.23 -18.74
N ASP A 711 16.31 6.72 -18.16
CA ASP A 711 16.55 6.83 -16.71
C ASP A 711 16.71 8.30 -16.30
N VAL A 712 17.51 9.07 -17.05
CA VAL A 712 17.76 10.49 -16.75
C VAL A 712 16.49 11.32 -16.96
N ILE A 713 15.73 11.07 -18.03
CA ILE A 713 14.45 11.74 -18.29
C ILE A 713 13.45 11.46 -17.16
N ARG A 714 13.40 10.22 -16.66
CA ARG A 714 12.52 9.83 -15.57
C ARG A 714 12.92 10.45 -14.23
N ILE A 715 14.22 10.50 -13.91
CA ILE A 715 14.70 11.23 -12.72
C ILE A 715 14.35 12.72 -12.84
N ALA A 716 14.50 13.30 -14.03
CA ALA A 716 14.07 14.67 -14.30
C ALA A 716 12.57 14.86 -14.14
N GLU A 717 11.74 13.92 -14.59
CA GLU A 717 10.29 13.97 -14.38
C GLU A 717 9.92 13.99 -12.90
N ILE A 718 10.54 13.11 -12.10
CA ILE A 718 10.26 13.01 -10.66
C ILE A 718 10.60 14.33 -9.94
N LEU A 719 11.73 14.95 -10.28
CA LEU A 719 12.22 16.16 -9.61
C LEU A 719 11.58 17.45 -10.16
N LEU A 720 11.49 17.60 -11.48
CA LEU A 720 11.11 18.84 -12.18
C LEU A 720 9.66 18.83 -12.71
N GLY A 721 9.02 17.66 -12.76
CA GLY A 721 7.76 17.47 -13.47
C GLY A 721 7.92 17.15 -14.97
N SER A 722 6.84 16.65 -15.57
CA SER A 722 6.87 16.07 -16.92
C SER A 722 7.19 17.09 -18.02
N GLU A 723 6.72 18.35 -17.93
CA GLU A 723 7.00 19.39 -18.94
C GLU A 723 8.49 19.72 -19.04
N GLN A 724 9.14 19.94 -17.88
CA GLN A 724 10.57 20.24 -17.84
C GLN A 724 11.41 19.03 -18.26
N ALA A 725 10.96 17.81 -17.94
CA ALA A 725 11.62 16.59 -18.37
C ALA A 725 11.57 16.39 -19.90
N MET A 726 10.44 16.72 -20.56
CA MET A 726 10.35 16.72 -22.03
C MET A 726 11.30 17.74 -22.66
N SER A 727 11.31 18.97 -22.12
CA SER A 727 12.21 20.03 -22.59
C SER A 727 13.69 19.64 -22.47
N LEU A 728 14.07 18.98 -21.37
CA LEU A 728 15.41 18.42 -21.21
C LEU A 728 15.69 17.28 -22.19
N GLY A 729 14.70 16.42 -22.43
CA GLY A 729 14.74 15.30 -23.36
C GLY A 729 14.67 15.66 -24.83
N GLY A 730 14.53 16.95 -25.19
CA GLY A 730 14.44 17.41 -26.58
C GLY A 730 13.21 16.90 -27.34
N HIS A 731 12.09 16.69 -26.62
CA HIS A 731 10.81 16.24 -27.15
C HIS A 731 9.78 17.36 -27.27
#